data_AF-A0A9W8B7E8-F1
#
_entry.id   AF-A0A9W8B7E8-F1
#
_cell.length_a   1.000
_cell.length_b   1.000
_cell.length_c   1.000
_cell.angle_alpha   90.00
_cell.angle_beta   90.00
_cell.angle_gamma   90.00
#
_symmetry.space_group_name_H-M   'P 1'
#
loop_
_entity.id
_entity.type
_entity.pdbx_description
1 polymer ?
#
loop_
_entity_poly.entity_id
_entity_poly.type
_entity_poly.pdbx_seq_one_letter_code
_entity_poly.pdbx_strand_id
1 'polypeptide(L)'
;NSVNVHGDVCPLLDRAGLSCPLLCVRDFGNCPAAIKPASCGAGQQLCDDGSCHDSCDGVTNPCLCGFSSSAVTNVYKSCPAYDSTVVVRNYNPSIKGQQIEFACAQAWGVISRNSTIDDGSGIAAWISNATDPMLWNSCPTPQEPKLSFKENFCLAFYGVIAAEIALYLMWHIYKSIRERHAASLRQVCSTRPTTTVAANGVTSELDKNTAGLDSLNSGKHNLYSDPLDAKLGVALTPERAGTNPKGMRDAKNSAAALPDGMMLLRGFDANPAGAALYYLALLSTAGWLVLLAVIVADYYGAVKGGVAYGLLASSNTSMYVFVFVWHLGGLWMIAMLACMSKLRNYFRIECALPAAHVVQVEQRQAEVILMEGEHNQLTDLVNRARDALTGRFHLDISAETCRMQRLPIGSSGASSDPSALCSFIEYRCTRYVLDERTGVFQSHLFSLGSNHRELLANRGGLCSAEAMHRGSHIGENFIRVAVPSAPLALLQEFFSFFYLYQLMCMWVWFYFNYYKMALVQFGVIIISAFIKVAIRLRSEHKVKSLAEHKSECRARRDGQWITLNTADLVPGDVVAVQAGMDVMCDGCVLQGEVVVDESSLTGEAMPVRKLPLKEDTIPYEAAGAGKIYSVFAGTRVLQCTGSLAALSSQSQPTLL
;
A
#
# COMPACT_ATOMS: atom_id res chain seq x y z
N ASN A 1 31.25 -10.61 -28.36
CA ASN A 1 31.06 -10.25 -29.78
C ASN A 1 32.43 -10.24 -30.43
N SER A 2 32.69 -11.22 -31.29
CA SER A 2 33.95 -11.61 -31.90
C SER A 2 34.47 -10.60 -32.94
N VAL A 3 34.56 -9.33 -32.59
CA VAL A 3 35.03 -8.24 -33.46
C VAL A 3 35.95 -7.31 -32.68
N ASN A 4 37.09 -6.92 -33.26
CA ASN A 4 38.02 -5.97 -32.67
C ASN A 4 37.49 -4.52 -32.77
N VAL A 5 38.21 -3.56 -32.19
CA VAL A 5 37.85 -2.12 -32.18
C VAL A 5 37.81 -1.50 -33.59
N HIS A 6 38.31 -2.21 -34.61
CA HIS A 6 38.36 -1.78 -36.00
C HIS A 6 37.30 -2.44 -36.90
N GLY A 7 36.43 -3.30 -36.34
CA GLY A 7 35.38 -3.96 -37.11
C GLY A 7 35.79 -5.28 -37.76
N ASP A 8 37.02 -5.76 -37.55
CA ASP A 8 37.49 -7.05 -38.06
C ASP A 8 37.15 -8.18 -37.08
N VAL A 9 36.65 -9.29 -37.63
CA VAL A 9 36.33 -10.49 -36.86
C VAL A 9 37.61 -11.09 -36.27
N CYS A 10 37.69 -11.21 -34.94
CA CYS A 10 38.85 -11.82 -34.29
C CYS A 10 39.00 -13.28 -34.73
N PRO A 11 40.21 -13.76 -35.09
CA PRO A 11 40.43 -15.15 -35.44
C PRO A 11 40.09 -16.05 -34.23
N LEU A 12 39.41 -17.17 -34.51
CA LEU A 12 39.07 -18.15 -33.49
C LEU A 12 40.34 -18.75 -32.90
N LEU A 13 40.43 -18.82 -31.57
CA LEU A 13 41.59 -19.36 -30.87
C LEU A 13 41.59 -20.88 -30.91
N ASP A 14 42.79 -21.46 -31.00
CA ASP A 14 42.99 -22.90 -30.85
C ASP A 14 42.81 -23.31 -29.40
N ARG A 15 42.12 -24.44 -29.18
CA ARG A 15 41.89 -24.98 -27.84
C ARG A 15 42.52 -26.37 -27.71
N ALA A 16 43.55 -26.45 -26.86
CA ALA A 16 44.23 -27.69 -26.52
C ALA A 16 43.60 -28.36 -25.27
N GLY A 17 43.88 -29.66 -25.08
CA GLY A 17 43.47 -30.39 -23.88
C GLY A 17 42.00 -30.83 -23.85
N LEU A 18 41.34 -30.90 -25.02
CA LEU A 18 39.96 -31.39 -25.10
C LEU A 18 39.96 -32.92 -25.16
N SER A 19 39.32 -33.57 -24.20
CA SER A 19 39.19 -35.04 -24.15
C SER A 19 38.26 -35.55 -25.26
N CYS A 20 38.67 -36.63 -25.93
CA CYS A 20 37.84 -37.28 -26.93
C CYS A 20 36.66 -38.04 -26.32
N PRO A 21 35.48 -38.04 -26.98
CA PRO A 21 34.36 -38.89 -26.57
C PRO A 21 34.71 -40.37 -26.77
N LEU A 22 34.07 -41.24 -25.97
CA LEU A 22 34.26 -42.69 -26.08
C LEU A 22 33.78 -43.20 -27.45
N LEU A 23 34.55 -44.11 -28.03
CA LEU A 23 34.20 -44.78 -29.28
C LEU A 23 33.61 -46.16 -28.99
N CYS A 24 32.42 -46.41 -29.52
CA CYS A 24 31.68 -47.65 -29.35
C CYS A 24 31.75 -48.49 -30.63
N VAL A 25 32.20 -49.74 -30.52
CA VAL A 25 32.42 -50.65 -31.64
C VAL A 25 31.71 -51.97 -31.42
N ARG A 26 31.37 -52.69 -32.49
CA ARG A 26 30.73 -54.02 -32.38
C ARG A 26 31.68 -55.11 -31.89
N ASP A 27 32.93 -55.01 -32.28
CA ASP A 27 34.00 -55.92 -31.90
C ASP A 27 35.27 -55.11 -31.63
N PHE A 28 36.09 -55.55 -30.69
CA PHE A 28 37.37 -54.90 -30.36
C PHE A 28 38.33 -54.87 -31.55
N GLY A 29 38.13 -55.75 -32.54
CA GLY A 29 38.85 -55.73 -33.82
C GLY A 29 38.61 -54.48 -34.66
N ASN A 30 37.48 -53.79 -34.48
CA ASN A 30 37.11 -52.57 -35.21
C ASN A 30 37.63 -51.29 -34.56
N CYS A 31 38.32 -51.37 -33.42
CA CYS A 31 38.99 -50.21 -32.83
C CYS A 31 40.14 -49.76 -33.75
N PRO A 32 40.29 -48.44 -34.01
CA PRO A 32 41.44 -47.89 -34.72
C PRO A 32 42.75 -48.34 -34.08
N ALA A 33 43.78 -48.57 -34.88
CA ALA A 33 45.07 -49.08 -34.40
C ALA A 33 45.71 -48.21 -33.30
N ALA A 34 45.39 -46.91 -33.27
CA ALA A 34 45.84 -45.97 -32.25
C ALA A 34 45.23 -46.19 -30.85
N ILE A 35 44.05 -46.82 -30.77
CA ILE A 35 43.27 -47.04 -29.53
C ILE A 35 42.86 -48.51 -29.38
N LYS A 36 43.59 -49.41 -30.04
CA LYS A 36 43.35 -50.85 -29.94
C LYS A 36 43.87 -51.36 -28.58
N PRO A 37 43.09 -52.15 -27.82
CA PRO A 37 43.57 -52.71 -26.57
C PRO A 37 44.82 -53.57 -26.82
N ALA A 38 45.90 -53.29 -26.10
CA ALA A 38 46.98 -54.24 -25.95
C ALA A 38 46.42 -55.47 -25.20
N SER A 39 46.86 -56.67 -25.58
CA SER A 39 46.45 -57.91 -24.90
C SER A 39 46.56 -57.75 -23.38
N CYS A 40 45.48 -58.02 -22.64
CA CYS A 40 45.44 -57.90 -21.18
C CYS A 40 46.52 -58.78 -20.51
N GLY A 41 46.95 -58.40 -19.30
CA GLY A 41 47.92 -59.15 -18.52
C GLY A 41 47.45 -60.57 -18.18
N ALA A 42 48.37 -61.45 -17.78
CA ALA A 42 48.07 -62.84 -17.47
C ALA A 42 46.98 -62.95 -16.37
N GLY A 43 45.81 -63.48 -16.72
CA GLY A 43 44.67 -63.67 -15.81
C GLY A 43 43.54 -62.65 -15.96
N GLN A 44 43.72 -61.59 -16.75
CA GLN A 44 42.71 -60.56 -16.97
C GLN A 44 41.99 -60.72 -18.31
N GLN A 45 40.69 -60.40 -18.33
CA GLN A 45 39.86 -60.40 -19.53
C GLN A 45 39.44 -58.98 -19.88
N LEU A 46 39.32 -58.70 -21.18
CA LEU A 46 38.85 -57.42 -21.68
C LEU A 46 37.32 -57.38 -21.61
N CYS A 47 36.77 -56.52 -20.76
CA CYS A 47 35.32 -56.40 -20.55
C CYS A 47 34.68 -55.36 -21.48
N ASP A 48 33.35 -55.32 -21.53
CA ASP A 48 32.59 -54.48 -22.46
C ASP A 48 32.75 -52.96 -22.22
N ASP A 49 33.36 -52.56 -21.10
CA ASP A 49 33.78 -51.18 -20.80
C ASP A 49 35.11 -50.79 -21.46
N GLY A 50 35.79 -51.73 -22.12
CA GLY A 50 37.05 -51.49 -22.81
C GLY A 50 38.27 -51.55 -21.88
N SER A 51 38.10 -51.93 -20.61
CA SER A 51 39.16 -52.08 -19.62
C SER A 51 39.42 -53.55 -19.30
N CYS A 52 40.65 -53.88 -18.88
CA CYS A 52 41.02 -55.22 -18.45
C CYS A 52 40.63 -55.40 -16.98
N HIS A 53 39.79 -56.40 -16.68
CA HIS A 53 39.39 -56.76 -15.32
C HIS A 53 39.65 -58.24 -15.04
N ASP A 54 39.69 -58.63 -13.77
CA ASP A 54 39.85 -60.03 -13.35
C ASP A 54 38.55 -60.84 -13.57
N SER A 55 37.38 -60.19 -13.53
CA SER A 55 36.07 -60.72 -13.90
C SER A 55 35.18 -59.62 -14.50
N CYS A 56 34.36 -59.94 -15.50
CA CYS A 56 33.44 -58.99 -16.14
C CYS A 56 32.05 -58.93 -15.48
N ASP A 57 31.84 -59.63 -14.36
CA ASP A 57 30.57 -59.61 -13.64
C ASP A 57 30.31 -58.25 -12.98
N GLY A 58 29.22 -57.59 -13.37
CA GLY A 58 28.79 -56.31 -12.81
C GLY A 58 29.40 -55.07 -13.47
N VAL A 59 30.21 -55.23 -14.52
CA VAL A 59 30.78 -54.11 -15.27
C VAL A 59 29.70 -53.46 -16.14
N THR A 60 29.41 -52.18 -15.88
CA THR A 60 28.43 -51.41 -16.65
C THR A 60 29.03 -50.96 -17.98
N ASN A 61 28.40 -51.36 -19.08
CA ASN A 61 28.84 -50.95 -20.40
C ASN A 61 28.46 -49.47 -20.68
N PRO A 62 29.44 -48.57 -20.87
CA PRO A 62 29.21 -47.14 -21.09
C PRO A 62 28.60 -46.84 -22.47
N CYS A 63 28.70 -47.76 -23.43
CA CYS A 63 28.15 -47.65 -24.78
C CYS A 63 26.66 -48.02 -24.87
N LEU A 64 26.03 -48.42 -23.76
CA LEU A 64 24.59 -48.69 -23.71
C LEU A 64 23.75 -47.44 -23.37
N CYS A 65 24.35 -46.30 -23.06
CA CYS A 65 23.64 -45.04 -22.80
C CYS A 65 22.48 -45.15 -21.78
N GLY A 66 22.55 -46.10 -20.83
CA GLY A 66 21.51 -46.37 -19.82
C GLY A 66 20.34 -47.26 -20.30
N PHE A 67 20.36 -47.75 -21.54
CA PHE A 67 19.38 -48.71 -22.05
C PHE A 67 19.74 -50.15 -21.63
N SER A 68 18.73 -50.99 -21.41
CA SER A 68 18.95 -52.42 -21.14
C SER A 68 19.52 -53.12 -22.37
N SER A 69 20.42 -54.09 -22.18
CA SER A 69 21.03 -54.88 -23.26
C SER A 69 20.03 -55.58 -24.20
N SER A 70 18.82 -55.87 -23.71
CA SER A 70 17.72 -56.46 -24.48
C SER A 70 16.91 -55.45 -25.32
N ALA A 71 17.12 -54.14 -25.15
CA ALA A 71 16.44 -53.09 -25.90
C ALA A 71 17.26 -52.56 -27.08
N VAL A 72 18.53 -52.98 -27.21
CA VAL A 72 19.45 -52.58 -28.27
C VAL A 72 19.63 -53.75 -29.23
N THR A 73 19.51 -53.49 -30.53
CA THR A 73 19.61 -54.54 -31.57
C THR A 73 21.00 -55.16 -31.68
N ASN A 74 22.05 -54.40 -31.35
CA ASN A 74 23.44 -54.87 -31.32
C ASN A 74 24.14 -54.35 -30.06
N VAL A 75 24.81 -55.23 -29.32
CA VAL A 75 25.59 -54.82 -28.14
C VAL A 75 26.91 -54.23 -28.61
N TYR A 76 27.09 -52.93 -28.39
CA TYR A 76 28.34 -52.21 -28.69
C TYR A 76 29.26 -52.22 -27.46
N LYS A 77 30.56 -52.29 -27.67
CA LYS A 77 31.62 -52.29 -26.64
C LYS A 77 32.46 -51.02 -26.76
N SER A 78 32.98 -50.48 -25.67
CA SER A 78 33.87 -49.31 -25.75
C SER A 78 35.30 -49.71 -26.09
N CYS A 79 35.96 -48.92 -26.96
CA CYS A 79 37.40 -48.99 -27.13
C CYS A 79 38.11 -48.33 -25.92
N PRO A 80 39.31 -48.81 -25.52
CA PRO A 80 40.12 -48.20 -24.47
C PRO A 80 40.61 -46.82 -24.91
N ALA A 81 39.91 -45.77 -24.49
CA ALA A 81 40.32 -44.39 -24.73
C ALA A 81 40.79 -43.77 -23.41
N TYR A 82 42.00 -44.11 -22.96
CA TYR A 82 42.62 -43.44 -21.82
C TYR A 82 43.24 -42.11 -22.29
N ASP A 83 42.65 -41.00 -21.83
CA ASP A 83 43.20 -39.63 -21.85
C ASP A 83 43.74 -39.11 -23.21
N SER A 84 43.13 -39.53 -24.32
CA SER A 84 43.46 -38.92 -25.61
C SER A 84 42.87 -37.50 -25.68
N THR A 85 43.73 -36.50 -25.44
CA THR A 85 43.39 -35.09 -25.64
C THR A 85 43.77 -34.63 -27.04
N VAL A 86 42.91 -33.85 -27.67
CA VAL A 86 43.15 -33.27 -29.00
C VAL A 86 43.22 -31.74 -28.94
N VAL A 87 43.90 -31.18 -29.93
CA VAL A 87 43.94 -29.73 -30.17
C VAL A 87 42.97 -29.41 -31.31
N VAL A 88 41.91 -28.66 -31.01
CA VAL A 88 40.96 -28.19 -32.01
C VAL A 88 41.38 -26.81 -32.48
N ARG A 89 41.69 -26.69 -33.78
CA ARG A 89 42.02 -25.42 -34.41
C ARG A 89 40.75 -24.63 -34.71
N ASN A 90 40.80 -23.29 -34.56
CA ASN A 90 39.63 -22.42 -34.76
C ASN A 90 38.38 -22.88 -33.98
N TYR A 91 38.50 -22.99 -32.66
CA TYR A 91 37.43 -23.54 -31.82
C TYR A 91 36.18 -22.65 -31.81
N ASN A 92 35.04 -23.21 -32.20
CA ASN A 92 33.73 -22.56 -32.19
C ASN A 92 32.80 -23.22 -31.14
N PRO A 93 32.38 -22.50 -30.09
CA PRO A 93 31.53 -23.04 -29.03
C PRO A 93 30.19 -23.62 -29.50
N SER A 94 29.63 -23.10 -30.61
CA SER A 94 28.31 -23.50 -31.12
C SER A 94 28.30 -24.88 -31.78
N ILE A 95 29.45 -25.36 -32.26
CA ILE A 95 29.60 -26.67 -32.93
C ILE A 95 30.62 -27.56 -32.22
N LYS A 96 30.79 -27.36 -30.90
CA LYS A 96 31.84 -28.01 -30.10
C LYS A 96 31.87 -29.54 -30.23
N GLY A 97 30.72 -30.21 -30.31
CA GLY A 97 30.62 -31.68 -30.38
C GLY A 97 31.25 -32.21 -31.67
N GLN A 98 30.79 -31.69 -32.81
CA GLN A 98 31.27 -32.07 -34.14
C GLN A 98 32.76 -31.75 -34.34
N GLN A 99 33.22 -30.60 -33.83
CA GLN A 99 34.64 -30.22 -33.93
C GLN A 99 35.56 -31.14 -33.10
N ILE A 100 35.11 -31.58 -31.93
CA ILE A 100 35.87 -32.52 -31.09
C ILE A 100 35.88 -33.92 -31.74
N GLU A 101 34.71 -34.43 -32.15
CA GLU A 101 34.59 -35.72 -32.84
C GLU A 101 35.46 -35.80 -34.09
N PHE A 102 35.46 -34.74 -34.90
CA PHE A 102 36.29 -34.64 -36.10
C PHE A 102 37.79 -34.67 -35.77
N ALA A 103 38.24 -33.85 -34.82
CA ALA A 103 39.65 -33.81 -34.41
C ALA A 103 40.12 -35.15 -33.82
N CYS A 104 39.25 -35.86 -33.09
CA CYS A 104 39.54 -37.19 -32.55
C CYS A 104 39.60 -38.26 -33.65
N ALA A 105 38.67 -38.25 -34.62
CA ALA A 105 38.71 -39.16 -35.76
C ALA A 105 40.00 -38.99 -36.59
N GLN A 106 40.47 -37.75 -36.76
CA GLN A 106 41.71 -37.44 -37.45
C GLN A 106 42.95 -37.91 -36.66
N ALA A 107 42.94 -37.72 -35.34
CA ALA A 107 44.02 -38.16 -34.45
C ALA A 107 44.15 -39.69 -34.40
N TRP A 108 43.03 -40.42 -34.47
CA TRP A 108 43.01 -41.89 -34.47
C TRP A 108 43.22 -42.52 -35.86
N GLY A 109 43.35 -41.70 -36.92
CA GLY A 109 43.61 -42.15 -38.28
C GLY A 109 42.40 -42.77 -38.98
N VAL A 110 41.18 -42.48 -38.52
CA VAL A 110 39.92 -42.91 -39.15
C VAL A 110 39.63 -42.10 -40.42
N ILE A 111 40.00 -40.82 -40.40
CA ILE A 111 39.88 -39.89 -41.53
C ILE A 111 41.25 -39.34 -41.95
N SER A 112 41.35 -38.87 -43.19
CA SER A 112 42.59 -38.31 -43.73
C SER A 112 42.98 -37.00 -43.03
N ARG A 113 44.28 -36.71 -42.93
CA ARG A 113 44.75 -35.42 -42.41
C ARG A 113 44.34 -34.22 -43.28
N ASN A 114 43.91 -34.46 -44.51
CA ASN A 114 43.46 -33.42 -45.44
C ASN A 114 41.93 -33.26 -45.51
N SER A 115 41.16 -34.05 -44.74
CA SER A 115 39.71 -33.88 -44.63
C SER A 115 39.35 -32.56 -43.94
N THR A 116 38.19 -32.02 -44.26
CA THR A 116 37.62 -30.81 -43.64
C THR A 116 36.42 -31.17 -42.77
N ILE A 117 36.03 -30.27 -41.85
CA ILE A 117 34.91 -30.52 -40.93
C ILE A 117 33.60 -30.81 -41.68
N ASP A 118 33.42 -30.25 -42.88
CA ASP A 118 32.23 -30.45 -43.72
C ASP A 118 32.12 -31.89 -44.26
N ASP A 119 33.23 -32.63 -44.30
CA ASP A 119 33.25 -34.05 -44.69
C ASP A 119 32.78 -34.98 -43.55
N GLY A 120 32.61 -34.44 -42.33
CA GLY A 120 32.21 -35.18 -41.14
C GLY A 120 33.31 -36.07 -40.55
N SER A 121 33.04 -36.65 -39.38
CA SER A 121 33.98 -37.55 -38.67
C SER A 121 34.00 -38.97 -39.24
N GLY A 122 33.15 -39.29 -40.23
CA GLY A 122 33.00 -40.63 -40.81
C GLY A 122 32.37 -41.67 -39.87
N ILE A 123 32.01 -41.27 -38.64
CA ILE A 123 31.45 -42.11 -37.59
C ILE A 123 30.08 -41.53 -37.21
N ALA A 124 29.05 -42.37 -37.19
CA ALA A 124 27.70 -41.95 -36.82
C ALA A 124 27.55 -41.73 -35.31
N ALA A 125 26.61 -40.86 -34.93
CA ALA A 125 26.19 -40.69 -33.54
C ALA A 125 25.42 -41.93 -33.04
N TRP A 126 25.41 -42.14 -31.72
CA TRP A 126 24.72 -43.29 -31.12
C TRP A 126 23.21 -43.26 -31.39
N ILE A 127 22.65 -44.39 -31.86
CA ILE A 127 21.20 -44.62 -32.04
C ILE A 127 20.89 -46.07 -31.66
N SER A 128 19.73 -46.33 -31.02
CA SER A 128 19.32 -47.65 -30.54
C SER A 128 19.21 -48.75 -31.62
N ASN A 129 19.00 -48.36 -32.88
CA ASN A 129 18.87 -49.25 -34.05
C ASN A 129 20.02 -49.08 -35.07
N ALA A 130 21.16 -48.56 -34.65
CA ALA A 130 22.28 -48.33 -35.56
C ALA A 130 22.85 -49.64 -36.13
N THR A 131 23.21 -49.61 -37.42
CA THR A 131 23.87 -50.73 -38.12
C THR A 131 25.38 -50.56 -38.30
N ASP A 132 25.90 -49.39 -37.96
CA ASP A 132 27.28 -49.02 -38.24
C ASP A 132 28.28 -49.77 -37.35
N PRO A 133 29.50 -50.06 -37.85
CA PRO A 133 30.52 -50.82 -37.12
C PRO A 133 31.15 -50.04 -35.97
N MET A 134 31.08 -48.71 -36.02
CA MET A 134 31.62 -47.76 -35.05
C MET A 134 30.64 -46.60 -34.85
N LEU A 135 30.48 -46.17 -33.60
CA LEU A 135 29.57 -45.11 -33.18
C LEU A 135 30.23 -44.23 -32.12
N TRP A 136 29.96 -42.93 -32.18
CA TRP A 136 30.31 -42.03 -31.07
C TRP A 136 29.38 -42.26 -29.89
N ASN A 137 29.90 -42.28 -28.67
CA ASN A 137 29.09 -42.34 -27.44
C ASN A 137 28.39 -41.00 -27.13
N SER A 138 27.64 -40.49 -28.09
CA SER A 138 26.79 -39.31 -27.97
C SER A 138 25.36 -39.76 -27.70
N CYS A 139 25.10 -40.12 -26.44
CA CYS A 139 23.79 -40.60 -26.02
C CYS A 139 22.69 -39.58 -26.36
N PRO A 140 21.54 -40.02 -26.90
CA PRO A 140 20.41 -39.13 -27.12
C PRO A 140 20.01 -38.56 -25.78
N THR A 141 19.99 -37.23 -25.67
CA THR A 141 19.41 -36.58 -24.51
C THR A 141 17.95 -37.04 -24.43
N PRO A 142 17.47 -37.53 -23.27
CA PRO A 142 16.08 -37.96 -23.13
C PRO A 142 15.19 -36.85 -23.66
N GLN A 143 14.22 -37.19 -24.53
CA GLN A 143 13.30 -36.20 -25.07
C GLN A 143 12.68 -35.45 -23.90
N GLU A 144 12.89 -34.13 -23.87
CA GLU A 144 12.36 -33.29 -22.80
C GLU A 144 10.84 -33.54 -22.71
N PRO A 145 10.32 -33.90 -21.53
CA PRO A 145 8.88 -34.06 -21.36
C PRO A 145 8.23 -32.72 -21.71
N LYS A 146 7.43 -32.70 -22.78
CA LYS A 146 6.67 -31.52 -23.16
C LYS A 146 5.58 -31.33 -22.11
N LEU A 147 5.79 -30.38 -21.20
CA LEU A 147 4.79 -30.04 -20.20
C LEU A 147 3.53 -29.56 -20.93
N SER A 148 2.48 -30.38 -20.89
CA SER A 148 1.19 -30.02 -21.48
C SER A 148 0.39 -29.28 -20.42
N PHE A 149 -0.26 -28.16 -20.79
CA PHE A 149 -1.15 -27.41 -19.88
C PHE A 149 -2.34 -28.23 -19.31
N LYS A 150 -2.46 -29.50 -19.73
CA LYS A 150 -3.45 -30.49 -19.26
C LYS A 150 -2.96 -31.35 -18.09
N GLU A 151 -1.74 -31.18 -17.60
CA GLU A 151 -1.25 -31.93 -16.45
C GLU A 151 -2.05 -31.61 -15.18
N ASN A 152 -2.19 -32.59 -14.29
CA ASN A 152 -3.01 -32.52 -13.09
C ASN A 152 -2.66 -31.31 -12.19
N PHE A 153 -1.36 -30.96 -12.11
CA PHE A 153 -0.91 -29.80 -11.34
C PHE A 153 -1.41 -28.47 -11.93
N CYS A 154 -1.30 -28.29 -13.25
CA CYS A 154 -1.80 -27.09 -13.94
C CYS A 154 -3.32 -26.99 -13.84
N LEU A 155 -4.04 -28.10 -14.01
CA LEU A 155 -5.50 -28.14 -13.86
C LEU A 155 -5.94 -27.77 -12.44
N ALA A 156 -5.24 -28.28 -11.41
CA ALA A 156 -5.52 -27.93 -10.02
C ALA A 156 -5.28 -26.43 -9.77
N PHE A 157 -4.16 -25.88 -10.25
CA PHE A 157 -3.83 -24.47 -10.11
C PHE A 157 -4.87 -23.56 -10.78
N TYR A 158 -5.24 -23.84 -12.04
CA TYR A 158 -6.27 -23.08 -12.74
C TYR A 158 -7.64 -23.23 -12.07
N GLY A 159 -7.96 -24.42 -11.56
CA GLY A 159 -9.18 -24.67 -10.80
C GLY A 159 -9.28 -23.82 -9.53
N VAL A 160 -8.19 -23.74 -8.76
CA VAL A 160 -8.13 -22.90 -7.55
C VAL A 160 -8.27 -21.42 -7.90
N ILE A 161 -7.52 -20.91 -8.88
CA ILE A 161 -7.63 -19.50 -9.28
C ILE A 161 -9.02 -19.17 -9.83
N ALA A 162 -9.59 -20.05 -10.66
CA ALA A 162 -10.94 -19.85 -11.19
C ALA A 162 -12.00 -19.84 -10.09
N ALA A 163 -11.88 -20.73 -9.10
CA ALA A 163 -12.75 -20.76 -7.93
C ALA A 163 -12.63 -19.48 -7.08
N GLU A 164 -11.42 -18.98 -6.85
CA GLU A 164 -11.20 -17.71 -6.14
C GLU A 164 -11.84 -16.54 -6.89
N ILE A 165 -11.61 -16.43 -8.21
CA ILE A 165 -12.22 -15.38 -9.04
C ILE A 165 -13.74 -15.46 -8.98
N ALA A 166 -14.32 -16.67 -9.09
CA ALA A 166 -15.76 -16.87 -9.01
C ALA A 166 -16.33 -16.42 -7.66
N LEU A 167 -15.65 -16.73 -6.55
CA LEU A 167 -16.05 -16.28 -5.22
C LEU A 167 -16.02 -14.76 -5.07
N TYR A 168 -14.99 -14.09 -5.58
CA TYR A 168 -14.92 -12.62 -5.55
C TYR A 168 -15.96 -11.96 -6.45
N LEU A 169 -16.23 -12.53 -7.64
CA LEU A 169 -17.29 -12.05 -8.53
C LEU A 169 -18.67 -12.23 -7.90
N MET A 170 -18.93 -13.39 -7.31
CA MET A 170 -20.17 -13.67 -6.60
C MET A 170 -20.37 -12.69 -5.43
N TRP A 171 -19.31 -12.41 -4.67
CA TRP A 171 -19.33 -11.41 -3.61
C TRP A 171 -19.59 -10.00 -4.14
N HIS A 172 -18.93 -9.59 -5.22
CA HIS A 172 -19.15 -8.28 -5.84
C HIS A 172 -20.61 -8.12 -6.32
N ILE A 173 -21.19 -9.15 -6.92
CA ILE A 173 -22.60 -9.15 -7.33
C ILE A 173 -23.51 -9.08 -6.10
N TYR A 174 -23.28 -9.93 -5.10
CA TYR A 174 -24.04 -9.94 -3.85
C TYR A 174 -24.01 -8.57 -3.15
N LYS A 175 -22.81 -7.99 -3.04
CA LYS A 175 -22.57 -6.67 -2.49
C LYS A 175 -23.30 -5.59 -3.31
N SER A 176 -23.12 -5.56 -4.62
CA SER A 176 -23.78 -4.59 -5.52
C SER A 176 -25.30 -4.63 -5.39
N ILE A 177 -25.91 -5.81 -5.28
CA ILE A 177 -27.37 -5.94 -5.13
C ILE A 177 -27.82 -5.41 -3.77
N ARG A 178 -27.13 -5.78 -2.68
CA ARG A 178 -27.51 -5.41 -1.31
C ARG A 178 -27.31 -3.92 -1.04
N GLU A 179 -26.25 -3.32 -1.59
CA GLU A 179 -25.90 -1.91 -1.36
C GLU A 179 -26.66 -0.93 -2.26
N ARG A 180 -27.28 -1.39 -3.35
CA ARG A 180 -28.17 -0.53 -4.17
C ARG A 180 -29.27 0.14 -3.35
N HIS A 181 -29.77 -0.54 -2.31
CA HIS A 181 -30.77 0.01 -1.39
C HIS A 181 -30.16 0.93 -0.31
N ALA A 182 -28.89 0.75 0.05
CA ALA A 182 -28.18 1.58 1.03
C ALA A 182 -27.60 2.87 0.41
N ALA A 183 -27.37 2.89 -0.90
CA ALA A 183 -26.79 4.04 -1.60
C ALA A 183 -27.64 5.33 -1.46
N SER A 184 -28.95 5.21 -1.26
CA SER A 184 -29.85 6.37 -1.01
C SER A 184 -29.72 6.94 0.41
N LEU A 185 -29.01 6.25 1.31
CA LEU A 185 -28.83 6.62 2.73
C LEU A 185 -27.44 7.20 3.01
N ARG A 186 -26.66 7.51 1.96
CA ARG A 186 -25.33 8.13 2.08
C ARG A 186 -25.46 9.57 2.55
N GLN A 187 -24.59 9.98 3.47
CA GLN A 187 -24.59 11.32 4.03
C GLN A 187 -23.33 12.09 3.62
N VAL A 188 -23.52 13.31 3.11
CA VAL A 188 -22.43 14.26 2.84
C VAL A 188 -22.41 15.31 3.94
N CYS A 189 -21.25 15.53 4.56
CA CYS A 189 -20.98 16.53 5.58
C CYS A 189 -19.94 17.54 5.08
N SER A 190 -19.95 18.77 5.59
CA SER A 190 -18.87 19.73 5.34
C SER A 190 -17.86 19.69 6.50
N THR A 191 -16.57 19.89 6.20
CA THR A 191 -15.53 20.05 7.24
C THR A 191 -15.52 21.42 7.89
N ARG A 192 -16.21 22.42 7.33
CA ARG A 192 -16.26 23.74 7.94
C ARG A 192 -17.27 23.73 9.09
N PRO A 193 -16.90 24.14 10.31
CA PRO A 193 -17.91 24.56 11.28
C PRO A 193 -18.74 25.62 10.57
N THR A 194 -20.06 25.52 10.65
CA THR A 194 -20.98 26.52 10.13
C THR A 194 -20.69 27.82 10.88
N THR A 195 -19.76 28.63 10.36
CA THR A 195 -19.53 29.97 10.86
C THR A 195 -20.81 30.75 10.64
N THR A 196 -21.32 31.28 11.75
CA THR A 196 -22.33 32.32 11.87
C THR A 196 -23.67 32.01 11.22
N VAL A 197 -24.62 31.66 12.08
CA VAL A 197 -26.04 32.01 11.90
C VAL A 197 -26.10 33.45 11.41
N ALA A 198 -26.42 33.64 10.13
CA ALA A 198 -26.95 34.90 9.67
C ALA A 198 -28.25 35.11 10.45
N ALA A 199 -28.23 36.07 11.39
CA ALA A 199 -29.40 36.50 12.10
C ALA A 199 -30.44 36.97 11.08
N ASN A 200 -31.57 36.25 11.01
CA ASN A 200 -32.75 36.73 10.29
C ASN A 200 -33.21 38.03 10.94
N GLY A 201 -33.06 39.14 10.21
CA GLY A 201 -33.76 40.38 10.48
C GLY A 201 -35.20 40.25 10.02
N VAL A 202 -36.10 40.18 10.99
CA VAL A 202 -37.53 40.46 10.81
C VAL A 202 -37.66 41.95 10.46
N THR A 203 -38.14 42.28 9.26
CA THR A 203 -38.81 43.56 9.01
C THR A 203 -40.08 43.36 8.20
N SER A 204 -41.13 43.93 8.76
CA SER A 204 -42.51 44.04 8.31
C SER A 204 -42.68 44.69 6.93
N GLU A 205 -43.76 44.31 6.25
CA GLU A 205 -44.61 45.04 5.28
C GLU A 205 -44.11 46.36 4.69
N LEU A 206 -44.16 46.52 3.35
CA LEU A 206 -45.18 47.33 2.63
C LEU A 206 -44.86 47.48 1.11
N ASP A 207 -45.88 47.21 0.29
CA ASP A 207 -46.28 47.85 -0.98
C ASP A 207 -45.37 48.00 -2.23
N LYS A 208 -45.90 47.41 -3.32
CA LYS A 208 -46.21 47.99 -4.65
C LYS A 208 -45.11 48.23 -5.71
N ASN A 209 -45.25 47.42 -6.76
CA ASN A 209 -45.49 47.77 -8.17
C ASN A 209 -44.50 48.63 -8.98
N THR A 210 -44.33 48.14 -10.21
CA THR A 210 -44.24 48.82 -11.51
C THR A 210 -42.87 48.91 -12.20
N ALA A 211 -42.70 47.98 -13.15
CA ALA A 211 -42.25 48.12 -14.54
C ALA A 211 -41.48 49.38 -15.01
N GLY A 212 -40.50 49.12 -15.89
CA GLY A 212 -40.54 49.72 -17.23
C GLY A 212 -39.29 50.46 -17.72
N LEU A 213 -38.63 49.84 -18.70
CA LEU A 213 -38.09 50.42 -19.95
C LEU A 213 -36.88 51.38 -19.96
N ASP A 214 -35.86 50.90 -20.68
CA ASP A 214 -35.26 51.45 -21.91
C ASP A 214 -34.52 52.80 -21.94
N SER A 215 -33.20 52.65 -22.15
CA SER A 215 -32.44 53.13 -23.32
C SER A 215 -31.64 54.44 -23.29
N LEU A 216 -30.40 54.28 -23.77
CA LEU A 216 -29.61 55.16 -24.66
C LEU A 216 -28.88 56.42 -24.13
N ASN A 217 -27.56 56.25 -24.08
CA ASN A 217 -26.53 56.95 -24.89
C ASN A 217 -25.55 57.94 -24.21
N SER A 218 -24.26 57.57 -24.33
CA SER A 218 -23.08 58.35 -24.70
C SER A 218 -22.57 59.49 -23.81
N GLY A 219 -21.33 59.34 -23.32
CA GLY A 219 -20.50 60.45 -22.85
C GLY A 219 -19.25 60.01 -22.10
N LYS A 220 -18.09 60.10 -22.75
CA LYS A 220 -16.73 59.81 -22.23
C LYS A 220 -16.43 60.56 -20.91
N HIS A 221 -15.76 59.92 -19.96
CA HIS A 221 -14.52 60.41 -19.33
C HIS A 221 -13.89 59.35 -18.40
N ASN A 222 -12.61 59.05 -18.62
CA ASN A 222 -11.77 58.20 -17.78
C ASN A 222 -11.49 58.86 -16.43
N LEU A 223 -11.65 58.14 -15.31
CA LEU A 223 -10.80 58.27 -14.11
C LEU A 223 -11.09 57.12 -13.12
N TYR A 224 -10.11 56.23 -13.01
CA TYR A 224 -9.68 55.44 -11.84
C TYR A 224 -10.69 55.24 -10.68
N SER A 225 -11.23 54.02 -10.53
CA SER A 225 -11.71 53.46 -9.24
C SER A 225 -12.12 51.99 -9.42
N ASP A 226 -11.44 51.08 -8.71
CA ASP A 226 -11.94 49.73 -8.44
C ASP A 226 -12.67 49.74 -7.08
N PRO A 227 -13.90 49.21 -7.02
CA PRO A 227 -14.34 48.51 -5.82
C PRO A 227 -15.08 47.18 -6.11
N LEU A 228 -15.17 46.39 -5.03
CA LEU A 228 -16.01 45.21 -4.77
C LEU A 228 -17.29 45.03 -5.64
N ASP A 229 -17.60 43.79 -6.05
CA ASP A 229 -18.66 42.97 -5.38
C ASP A 229 -19.01 41.62 -6.07
N ALA A 230 -19.28 40.64 -5.19
CA ALA A 230 -20.30 39.58 -5.21
C ALA A 230 -20.53 38.61 -6.41
N LYS A 231 -20.53 37.30 -6.07
CA LYS A 231 -21.59 36.36 -6.48
C LYS A 231 -21.77 35.25 -5.43
N LEU A 232 -22.82 35.42 -4.63
CA LEU A 232 -23.39 34.46 -3.68
C LEU A 232 -24.45 33.63 -4.41
N GLY A 233 -24.42 32.29 -4.29
CA GLY A 233 -25.45 31.39 -4.80
C GLY A 233 -25.83 30.39 -3.71
N VAL A 234 -26.96 30.63 -3.05
CA VAL A 234 -27.58 29.79 -2.01
C VAL A 234 -28.59 28.86 -2.69
N ALA A 235 -28.47 27.55 -2.49
CA ALA A 235 -29.47 26.58 -2.90
C ALA A 235 -30.29 26.13 -1.67
N LEU A 236 -31.55 26.58 -1.62
CA LEU A 236 -32.59 26.08 -0.73
C LEU A 236 -33.39 24.96 -1.43
N THR A 237 -33.80 23.99 -0.61
CA THR A 237 -34.82 22.90 -0.72
C THR A 237 -35.60 22.66 -2.02
N PRO A 238 -35.97 21.39 -2.33
CA PRO A 238 -36.66 21.05 -3.57
C PRO A 238 -38.18 21.28 -3.46
N GLU A 239 -38.70 22.19 -4.28
CA GLU A 239 -40.13 22.30 -4.56
C GLU A 239 -40.50 21.48 -5.81
N ARG A 240 -41.70 20.89 -5.74
CA ARG A 240 -42.38 20.03 -6.72
C ARG A 240 -42.37 20.63 -8.14
N ALA A 241 -41.83 19.92 -9.13
CA ALA A 241 -42.16 20.16 -10.54
C ALA A 241 -42.00 18.92 -11.43
N GLY A 242 -43.07 18.59 -12.16
CA GLY A 242 -43.02 18.23 -13.57
C GLY A 242 -42.43 16.88 -13.97
N THR A 243 -43.30 15.92 -14.24
CA THR A 243 -43.05 14.67 -14.96
C THR A 243 -42.29 14.87 -16.28
N ASN A 244 -41.09 14.29 -16.41
CA ASN A 244 -40.50 13.95 -17.70
C ASN A 244 -39.62 12.67 -17.60
N PRO A 245 -40.05 11.50 -18.11
CA PRO A 245 -39.48 10.20 -17.74
C PRO A 245 -38.19 9.78 -18.48
N LYS A 246 -37.48 10.71 -19.14
CA LYS A 246 -36.26 10.39 -19.91
C LYS A 246 -34.94 10.89 -19.30
N GLY A 247 -34.94 11.86 -18.37
CA GLY A 247 -33.73 12.31 -17.65
C GLY A 247 -33.34 11.46 -16.44
N MET A 248 -34.21 10.52 -16.03
CA MET A 248 -34.03 9.72 -14.80
C MET A 248 -33.10 8.50 -14.99
N ARG A 249 -32.72 8.15 -16.24
CA ARG A 249 -31.84 6.99 -16.51
C ARG A 249 -30.36 7.36 -16.60
N ASP A 250 -30.03 8.60 -16.93
CA ASP A 250 -28.63 9.03 -17.09
C ASP A 250 -28.01 9.63 -15.81
N ALA A 251 -28.82 9.95 -14.80
CA ALA A 251 -28.34 10.38 -13.47
C ALA A 251 -27.85 9.21 -12.58
N LYS A 252 -27.91 7.95 -13.05
CA LYS A 252 -27.55 6.76 -12.26
C LYS A 252 -26.10 6.29 -12.39
N ASN A 253 -25.32 6.83 -13.33
CA ASN A 253 -23.97 6.32 -13.63
C ASN A 253 -22.82 7.32 -13.44
N SER A 254 -23.10 8.55 -13.01
CA SER A 254 -22.05 9.50 -12.60
C SER A 254 -22.07 9.59 -11.08
N ALA A 255 -21.20 8.84 -10.42
CA ALA A 255 -20.85 9.09 -9.03
C ALA A 255 -20.41 10.55 -8.94
N ALA A 256 -21.28 11.39 -8.39
CA ALA A 256 -21.10 12.82 -8.26
C ALA A 256 -19.74 13.11 -7.62
N ALA A 257 -18.93 13.91 -8.32
CA ALA A 257 -17.66 14.43 -7.82
C ALA A 257 -17.93 15.13 -6.48
N LEU A 258 -17.35 14.59 -5.40
CA LEU A 258 -17.38 15.25 -4.10
C LEU A 258 -16.73 16.63 -4.23
N PRO A 259 -17.41 17.73 -3.87
CA PRO A 259 -16.80 19.05 -3.83
C PRO A 259 -15.65 19.11 -2.81
N ASP A 260 -14.64 19.92 -3.08
CA ASP A 260 -13.49 20.06 -2.18
C ASP A 260 -13.93 20.54 -0.79
N GLY A 261 -13.47 19.86 0.26
CA GLY A 261 -13.85 20.15 1.65
C GLY A 261 -15.16 19.49 2.13
N MET A 262 -15.81 18.66 1.31
CA MET A 262 -16.89 17.79 1.77
C MET A 262 -16.37 16.40 2.17
N MET A 263 -16.96 15.82 3.21
CA MET A 263 -16.75 14.46 3.69
C MET A 263 -17.98 13.62 3.35
N LEU A 264 -17.78 12.42 2.82
CA LEU A 264 -18.83 11.43 2.62
C LEU A 264 -18.72 10.37 3.72
N LEU A 265 -19.76 10.23 4.53
CA LEU A 265 -19.83 9.22 5.57
C LEU A 265 -20.59 7.99 5.07
N ARG A 266 -19.98 6.82 5.28
CA ARG A 266 -20.58 5.51 4.94
C ARG A 266 -20.58 4.59 6.15
N GLY A 267 -21.76 4.09 6.51
CA GLY A 267 -21.91 3.12 7.60
C GLY A 267 -21.69 1.69 7.11
N PHE A 268 -20.90 0.89 7.83
CA PHE A 268 -20.61 -0.50 7.53
C PHE A 268 -20.93 -1.42 8.71
N ASP A 269 -21.45 -2.59 8.37
CA ASP A 269 -21.64 -3.68 9.31
C ASP A 269 -20.80 -4.92 8.89
N ALA A 270 -20.44 -5.72 9.90
CA ALA A 270 -19.63 -6.91 9.70
C ALA A 270 -20.49 -8.06 9.18
N ASN A 271 -20.04 -8.70 8.10
CA ASN A 271 -20.64 -9.95 7.63
C ASN A 271 -19.59 -11.07 7.71
N PRO A 272 -19.90 -12.22 8.35
CA PRO A 272 -18.97 -13.36 8.42
C PRO A 272 -18.53 -13.85 7.03
N ALA A 273 -19.43 -13.86 6.04
CA ALA A 273 -19.08 -14.28 4.68
C ALA A 273 -18.04 -13.36 4.03
N GLY A 274 -18.16 -12.05 4.24
CA GLY A 274 -17.18 -11.09 3.77
C GLY A 274 -15.84 -11.22 4.50
N ALA A 275 -15.87 -11.42 5.83
CA ALA A 275 -14.66 -11.67 6.60
C ALA A 275 -13.91 -12.92 6.12
N ALA A 276 -14.61 -14.00 5.80
CA ALA A 276 -14.00 -15.21 5.23
C ALA A 276 -13.30 -14.93 3.89
N LEU A 277 -13.91 -14.15 3.00
CA LEU A 277 -13.31 -13.76 1.72
C LEU A 277 -12.11 -12.82 1.88
N TYR A 278 -12.13 -11.94 2.89
CA TYR A 278 -10.97 -11.11 3.22
C TYR A 278 -9.78 -11.97 3.67
N TYR A 279 -10.01 -12.96 4.54
CA TYR A 279 -8.96 -13.89 4.95
C TYR A 279 -8.52 -14.80 3.79
N LEU A 280 -9.41 -15.17 2.88
CA LEU A 280 -9.06 -15.88 1.65
C LEU A 280 -8.13 -15.03 0.75
N ALA A 281 -8.39 -13.73 0.62
CA ALA A 281 -7.52 -12.82 -0.13
C ALA A 281 -6.12 -12.72 0.49
N LEU A 282 -6.05 -12.62 1.83
CA LEU A 282 -4.78 -12.65 2.56
C LEU A 282 -4.06 -13.99 2.38
N LEU A 283 -4.78 -15.11 2.46
CA LEU A 283 -4.22 -16.44 2.24
C LEU A 283 -3.69 -16.60 0.80
N SER A 284 -4.41 -16.08 -0.19
CA SER A 284 -3.98 -16.09 -1.61
C SER A 284 -2.70 -15.26 -1.81
N THR A 285 -2.55 -14.09 -1.15
CA THR A 285 -1.27 -13.34 -1.17
C THR A 285 -0.10 -14.15 -0.61
N ALA A 286 -0.29 -14.88 0.50
CA ALA A 286 0.72 -15.77 1.04
C ALA A 286 0.98 -16.97 0.10
N GLY A 287 -0.07 -17.50 -0.53
CA GLY A 287 -0.02 -18.59 -1.51
C GLY A 287 0.89 -18.28 -2.70
N TRP A 288 0.82 -17.06 -3.24
CA TRP A 288 1.73 -16.62 -4.31
C TRP A 288 3.21 -16.64 -3.89
N LEU A 289 3.51 -16.19 -2.67
CA LEU A 289 4.89 -16.22 -2.13
C LEU A 289 5.37 -17.66 -1.88
N VAL A 290 4.49 -18.53 -1.38
CA VAL A 290 4.80 -19.96 -1.19
C VAL A 290 5.03 -20.64 -2.53
N LEU A 291 4.24 -20.34 -3.55
CA LEU A 291 4.42 -20.89 -4.90
C LEU A 291 5.77 -20.47 -5.49
N LEU A 292 6.15 -19.20 -5.36
CA LEU A 292 7.48 -18.73 -5.75
C LEU A 292 8.60 -19.45 -4.97
N ALA A 293 8.42 -19.65 -3.66
CA ALA A 293 9.37 -20.39 -2.83
C ALA A 293 9.54 -21.84 -3.29
N VAL A 294 8.44 -22.54 -3.62
CA VAL A 294 8.46 -23.91 -4.12
C VAL A 294 9.17 -24.01 -5.47
N ILE A 295 8.93 -23.08 -6.39
CA ILE A 295 9.60 -23.06 -7.72
C ILE A 295 11.11 -22.83 -7.56
N VAL A 296 11.51 -21.91 -6.69
CA VAL A 296 12.94 -21.68 -6.37
C VAL A 296 13.54 -22.91 -5.66
N ALA A 297 12.82 -23.53 -4.74
CA ALA A 297 13.29 -24.74 -4.07
C ALA A 297 13.47 -25.91 -5.05
N ASP A 298 12.60 -26.02 -6.07
CA ASP A 298 12.70 -27.02 -7.13
C ASP A 298 13.94 -26.80 -8.03
N TYR A 299 14.28 -25.54 -8.31
CA TYR A 299 15.51 -25.18 -9.01
C TYR A 299 16.76 -25.72 -8.30
N TYR A 300 16.79 -25.65 -6.96
CA TYR A 300 17.87 -26.20 -6.13
C TYR A 300 17.74 -27.70 -5.83
N GLY A 301 16.71 -28.37 -6.34
CA GLY A 301 16.48 -29.80 -6.12
C GLY A 301 16.02 -30.18 -4.70
N ALA A 302 15.60 -29.20 -3.90
CA ALA A 302 15.17 -29.43 -2.52
C ALA A 302 13.80 -30.15 -2.42
N VAL A 303 13.00 -30.13 -3.48
CA VAL A 303 11.63 -30.67 -3.49
C VAL A 303 11.59 -32.19 -3.73
N LYS A 304 12.41 -32.71 -4.65
CA LYS A 304 12.54 -34.16 -4.91
C LYS A 304 13.99 -34.62 -4.73
N GLY A 305 14.42 -34.72 -3.48
CA GLY A 305 15.56 -35.54 -3.08
C GLY A 305 16.89 -35.24 -3.79
N GLY A 306 17.18 -33.98 -4.10
CA GLY A 306 18.46 -33.55 -4.68
C GLY A 306 18.50 -33.51 -6.22
N VAL A 307 17.39 -33.83 -6.91
CA VAL A 307 17.30 -33.69 -8.36
C VAL A 307 16.86 -32.27 -8.70
N ALA A 308 17.76 -31.46 -9.27
CA ALA A 308 17.41 -30.13 -9.78
C ALA A 308 16.31 -30.24 -10.86
N TYR A 309 15.30 -29.37 -10.79
CA TYR A 309 14.09 -29.41 -11.63
C TYR A 309 13.22 -30.66 -11.44
N GLY A 310 13.15 -31.23 -10.23
CA GLY A 310 12.40 -32.46 -9.97
C GLY A 310 10.89 -32.36 -10.21
N LEU A 311 10.29 -31.17 -10.09
CA LEU A 311 8.88 -30.89 -10.37
C LEU A 311 8.64 -30.54 -11.83
N LEU A 312 9.49 -29.68 -12.41
CA LEU A 312 9.28 -29.08 -13.74
C LEU A 312 10.05 -29.78 -14.88
N ALA A 313 10.91 -30.75 -14.54
CA ALA A 313 11.67 -31.68 -15.37
C ALA A 313 12.62 -31.08 -16.44
N SER A 314 12.36 -29.87 -16.93
CA SER A 314 13.19 -29.13 -17.89
C SER A 314 13.48 -27.72 -17.37
N SER A 315 14.72 -27.26 -17.60
CA SER A 315 15.18 -25.92 -17.27
C SER A 315 14.39 -24.83 -18.01
N ASN A 316 13.98 -25.08 -19.26
CA ASN A 316 13.22 -24.13 -20.06
C ASN A 316 11.81 -23.94 -19.50
N THR A 317 11.13 -25.06 -19.22
CA THR A 317 9.79 -25.07 -18.63
C THR A 317 9.77 -24.39 -17.26
N SER A 318 10.77 -24.68 -16.42
CA SER A 318 10.91 -24.02 -15.11
C SER A 318 10.99 -22.50 -15.25
N MET A 319 11.76 -22.00 -16.22
CA MET A 319 11.91 -20.56 -16.44
C MET A 319 10.59 -19.91 -16.88
N TYR A 320 9.86 -20.52 -17.82
CA TYR A 320 8.58 -19.99 -18.27
C TYR A 320 7.54 -19.94 -17.15
N VAL A 321 7.46 -21.00 -16.33
CA VAL A 321 6.55 -21.07 -15.19
C VAL A 321 6.93 -20.03 -14.13
N PHE A 322 8.23 -19.89 -13.81
CA PHE A 322 8.70 -18.86 -12.88
C PHE A 322 8.32 -17.46 -13.34
N VAL A 323 8.61 -17.10 -14.60
CA VAL A 323 8.30 -15.77 -15.16
C VAL A 323 6.80 -15.51 -15.12
N PHE A 324 5.97 -16.50 -15.48
CA PHE A 324 4.51 -16.37 -15.47
C PHE A 324 3.98 -16.16 -14.04
N VAL A 325 4.37 -16.99 -13.09
CA VAL A 325 3.95 -16.92 -11.68
C VAL A 325 4.43 -15.62 -11.03
N TRP A 326 5.65 -15.20 -11.31
CA TRP A 326 6.22 -13.95 -10.79
C TRP A 326 5.44 -12.73 -11.26
N HIS A 327 5.08 -12.65 -12.56
CA HIS A 327 4.29 -11.53 -13.08
C HIS A 327 2.86 -11.54 -12.52
N LEU A 328 2.21 -12.71 -12.48
CA LEU A 328 0.82 -12.82 -12.01
C LEU A 328 0.72 -12.55 -10.50
N GLY A 329 1.63 -13.10 -9.70
CA GLY A 329 1.74 -12.81 -8.28
C GLY A 329 2.12 -11.36 -7.99
N GLY A 330 3.04 -10.77 -8.77
CA GLY A 330 3.39 -9.36 -8.68
C GLY A 330 2.21 -8.44 -8.98
N LEU A 331 1.46 -8.70 -10.06
CA LEU A 331 0.23 -7.98 -10.40
C LEU A 331 -0.83 -8.11 -9.31
N TRP A 332 -1.01 -9.31 -8.74
CA TRP A 332 -1.92 -9.55 -7.61
C TRP A 332 -1.54 -8.71 -6.39
N MET A 333 -0.26 -8.69 -6.01
CA MET A 333 0.20 -7.90 -4.87
C MET A 333 0.09 -6.39 -5.11
N ILE A 334 0.37 -5.90 -6.32
CA ILE A 334 0.15 -4.49 -6.69
C ILE A 334 -1.34 -4.13 -6.59
N ALA A 335 -2.23 -4.99 -7.07
CA ALA A 335 -3.67 -4.79 -6.97
C ALA A 335 -4.14 -4.76 -5.50
N MET A 336 -3.66 -5.70 -4.67
CA MET A 336 -3.95 -5.73 -3.24
C MET A 336 -3.43 -4.48 -2.52
N LEU A 337 -2.24 -4.01 -2.90
CA LEU A 337 -1.66 -2.80 -2.34
C LEU A 337 -2.45 -1.54 -2.71
N ALA A 338 -2.79 -1.37 -3.99
CA ALA A 338 -3.58 -0.24 -4.48
C ALA A 338 -4.95 -0.18 -3.81
N CYS A 339 -5.55 -1.33 -3.50
CA CYS A 339 -6.83 -1.42 -2.83
C CYS A 339 -6.73 -1.55 -1.30
N MET A 340 -5.55 -1.62 -0.69
CA MET A 340 -5.36 -2.00 0.72
C MET A 340 -6.16 -1.12 1.69
N SER A 341 -6.23 0.18 1.44
CA SER A 341 -6.98 1.15 2.28
C SER A 341 -8.49 0.87 2.28
N LYS A 342 -9.03 0.40 1.15
CA LYS A 342 -10.46 0.11 0.96
C LYS A 342 -10.78 -1.38 1.16
N LEU A 343 -9.79 -2.27 1.08
CA LEU A 343 -9.97 -3.73 1.02
C LEU A 343 -10.77 -4.26 2.20
N ARG A 344 -10.45 -3.82 3.43
CA ARG A 344 -11.14 -4.30 4.63
C ARG A 344 -12.60 -3.88 4.68
N ASN A 345 -12.92 -2.68 4.22
CA ASN A 345 -14.31 -2.20 4.14
C ASN A 345 -15.03 -2.72 2.90
N TYR A 346 -14.28 -3.08 1.85
CA TYR A 346 -14.85 -3.72 0.67
C TYR A 346 -15.51 -5.07 0.99
N PHE A 347 -14.97 -5.81 1.96
CA PHE A 347 -15.58 -7.04 2.46
C PHE A 347 -16.63 -6.82 3.58
N ARG A 348 -16.90 -5.58 3.96
CA ARG A 348 -18.06 -5.21 4.80
C ARG A 348 -19.21 -4.76 3.92
N ILE A 349 -20.40 -4.69 4.51
CA ILE A 349 -21.61 -4.30 3.78
C ILE A 349 -22.13 -2.96 4.28
N GLU A 350 -22.43 -2.07 3.35
CA GLU A 350 -23.04 -0.78 3.64
C GLU A 350 -24.39 -0.97 4.34
N CYS A 351 -24.61 -0.20 5.42
CA CYS A 351 -25.83 -0.19 6.21
C CYS A 351 -26.18 1.26 6.61
N ALA A 352 -27.38 1.48 7.14
CA ALA A 352 -27.78 2.79 7.65
C ALA A 352 -26.84 3.25 8.78
N LEU A 353 -26.49 4.53 8.79
CA LEU A 353 -25.56 5.14 9.76
C LEU A 353 -25.89 4.82 11.24
N PRO A 354 -27.15 4.82 11.70
CA PRO A 354 -27.48 4.47 13.09
C PRO A 354 -27.18 3.01 13.44
N ALA A 355 -27.34 2.10 12.48
CA ALA A 355 -27.10 0.67 12.68
C ALA A 355 -25.62 0.28 12.52
N ALA A 356 -24.78 1.19 12.02
CA ALA A 356 -23.39 0.90 11.69
C ALA A 356 -22.53 0.64 12.94
N HIS A 357 -21.67 -0.36 12.87
CA HIS A 357 -20.62 -0.59 13.86
C HIS A 357 -19.33 0.18 13.52
N VAL A 358 -19.12 0.44 12.22
CA VAL A 358 -17.94 1.14 11.71
C VAL A 358 -18.39 2.16 10.68
N VAL A 359 -17.82 3.36 10.72
CA VAL A 359 -18.09 4.42 9.75
C VAL A 359 -16.82 4.71 8.97
N GLN A 360 -16.91 4.68 7.65
CA GLN A 360 -15.84 5.13 6.77
C GLN A 360 -16.09 6.59 6.41
N VAL A 361 -15.08 7.43 6.64
CA VAL A 361 -15.08 8.84 6.23
C VAL A 361 -14.25 8.91 4.96
N GLU A 362 -14.88 9.31 3.87
CA GLU A 362 -14.23 9.55 2.59
C GLU A 362 -14.08 11.06 2.38
N GLN A 363 -12.86 11.52 2.14
CA GLN A 363 -12.58 12.91 1.84
C GLN A 363 -11.63 13.00 0.65
N ARG A 364 -11.92 13.92 -0.27
CA ARG A 364 -11.02 14.26 -1.36
C ARG A 364 -9.79 14.97 -0.80
N GLN A 365 -8.61 14.40 -1.01
CA GLN A 365 -7.38 15.09 -0.62
C GLN A 365 -7.14 16.24 -1.59
N ALA A 366 -6.96 17.45 -1.06
CA ALA A 366 -6.43 18.55 -1.85
C ALA A 366 -5.01 18.15 -2.25
N GLU A 367 -4.81 17.88 -3.53
CA GLU A 367 -3.53 17.42 -4.05
C GLU A 367 -2.46 18.49 -3.80
N VAL A 368 -1.26 18.05 -3.44
CA VAL A 368 -0.10 18.93 -3.35
C VAL A 368 0.09 19.57 -4.72
N ILE A 369 -0.12 20.88 -4.81
CA ILE A 369 0.12 21.66 -6.01
C ILE A 369 1.60 21.49 -6.34
N LEU A 370 1.90 20.70 -7.38
CA LEU A 370 3.23 20.67 -7.96
C LEU A 370 3.54 22.11 -8.38
N MET A 371 4.63 22.69 -7.89
CA MET A 371 5.05 24.07 -8.17
C MET A 371 4.78 24.40 -9.64
N GLU A 372 3.86 25.31 -9.89
CA GLU A 372 3.27 25.65 -11.20
C GLU A 372 4.27 26.30 -12.18
N GLY A 373 5.57 26.28 -11.87
CA GLY A 373 6.60 27.10 -12.50
C GLY A 373 7.41 26.45 -13.64
N GLU A 374 7.33 25.13 -13.88
CA GLU A 374 8.05 24.48 -15.00
C GLU A 374 7.16 23.44 -15.70
N HIS A 375 6.33 23.92 -16.64
CA HIS A 375 5.54 23.07 -17.53
C HIS A 375 6.44 22.40 -18.59
N ASN A 376 6.99 21.24 -18.23
CA ASN A 376 7.63 20.33 -19.19
C ASN A 376 6.59 19.38 -19.79
N GLN A 377 6.80 18.92 -21.03
CA GLN A 377 5.91 17.94 -21.70
C GLN A 377 5.71 16.66 -20.86
N LEU A 378 6.72 16.31 -20.05
CA LEU A 378 6.65 15.21 -19.10
C LEU A 378 5.62 15.47 -18.00
N THR A 379 5.57 16.69 -17.46
CA THR A 379 4.61 17.10 -16.43
C THR A 379 3.18 17.01 -16.96
N ASP A 380 2.93 17.44 -18.20
CA ASP A 380 1.61 17.35 -18.84
C ASP A 380 1.19 15.91 -19.17
N LEU A 381 2.14 15.06 -19.57
CA LEU A 381 1.88 13.63 -19.78
C LEU A 381 1.56 12.92 -18.46
N VAL A 382 2.32 13.22 -17.40
CA VAL A 382 2.09 12.70 -16.06
C VAL A 382 0.75 13.15 -15.52
N ASN A 383 0.39 14.43 -15.66
CA ASN A 383 -0.91 14.95 -15.24
C ASN A 383 -2.07 14.29 -15.99
N ARG A 384 -1.95 14.10 -17.32
CA ARG A 384 -2.98 13.37 -18.09
C ARG A 384 -3.10 11.90 -17.70
N ALA A 385 -1.98 11.21 -17.52
CA ALA A 385 -1.97 9.81 -17.08
C ALA A 385 -2.57 9.69 -15.68
N ARG A 386 -2.23 10.62 -14.78
CA ARG A 386 -2.79 10.74 -13.44
C ARG A 386 -4.29 10.97 -13.50
N ASP A 387 -4.79 11.98 -14.20
CA ASP A 387 -6.22 12.30 -14.23
C ASP A 387 -7.05 11.13 -14.80
N ALA A 388 -6.51 10.41 -15.79
CA ALA A 388 -7.11 9.18 -16.32
C ALA A 388 -7.13 8.03 -15.29
N LEU A 389 -6.06 7.88 -14.50
CA LEU A 389 -5.97 6.88 -13.43
C LEU A 389 -6.85 7.24 -12.22
N THR A 390 -6.84 8.51 -11.80
CA THR A 390 -7.63 9.04 -10.69
C THR A 390 -9.12 8.91 -10.97
N GLY A 391 -9.57 9.29 -12.17
CA GLY A 391 -10.98 9.15 -12.57
C GLY A 391 -11.46 7.70 -12.65
N ARG A 392 -10.59 6.74 -12.99
CA ARG A 392 -10.95 5.30 -13.04
C ARG A 392 -10.87 4.60 -11.69
N PHE A 393 -9.84 4.88 -10.90
CA PHE A 393 -9.52 4.13 -9.68
C PHE A 393 -9.88 4.88 -8.37
N HIS A 394 -10.38 6.12 -8.46
CA HIS A 394 -10.74 6.96 -7.30
C HIS A 394 -9.60 7.03 -6.28
N LEU A 395 -8.39 7.30 -6.78
CA LEU A 395 -7.14 7.35 -6.01
C LEU A 395 -6.96 8.66 -5.23
N ASP A 396 -7.76 9.69 -5.53
CA ASP A 396 -7.82 11.00 -4.85
C ASP A 396 -8.69 10.98 -3.58
N ILE A 397 -9.47 9.92 -3.39
CA ILE A 397 -10.32 9.74 -2.22
C ILE A 397 -9.51 9.06 -1.11
N SER A 398 -9.18 9.84 -0.08
CA SER A 398 -8.72 9.27 1.19
C SER A 398 -9.91 8.67 1.92
N ALA A 399 -9.76 7.42 2.36
CA ALA A 399 -10.75 6.68 3.12
C ALA A 399 -10.14 6.30 4.47
N GLU A 400 -10.67 6.89 5.54
CA GLU A 400 -10.32 6.55 6.91
C GLU A 400 -11.50 5.85 7.58
N THR A 401 -11.22 4.90 8.47
CA THR A 401 -12.25 4.05 9.07
C THR A 401 -12.30 4.27 10.57
N CYS A 402 -13.39 4.85 11.05
CA CYS A 402 -13.61 5.14 12.46
C CYS A 402 -14.57 4.11 13.07
N ARG A 403 -14.29 3.67 14.30
CA ARG A 403 -15.20 2.78 15.04
C ARG A 403 -16.32 3.61 15.67
N MET A 404 -17.55 3.14 15.54
CA MET A 404 -18.69 3.75 16.22
C MET A 404 -18.60 3.50 17.72
N GLN A 405 -18.66 4.56 18.53
CA GLN A 405 -18.76 4.47 19.98
C GLN A 405 -20.18 4.83 20.41
N ARG A 406 -20.69 4.13 21.43
CA ARG A 406 -22.02 4.38 22.01
C ARG A 406 -21.83 4.57 23.51
N LEU A 407 -22.14 5.76 23.99
CA LEU A 407 -22.09 6.10 25.42
C LEU A 407 -23.52 6.22 25.97
N PRO A 408 -23.81 5.68 27.17
CA PRO A 408 -25.07 5.97 27.85
C PRO A 408 -25.11 7.47 28.19
N ILE A 409 -26.20 8.15 27.84
CA ILE A 409 -26.39 9.55 28.23
C ILE A 409 -26.60 9.57 29.74
N GLY A 410 -25.70 10.24 30.47
CA GLY A 410 -25.87 10.46 31.91
C GLY A 410 -27.21 11.14 32.17
N SER A 411 -28.00 10.57 33.07
CA SER A 411 -29.35 11.02 33.40
C SER A 411 -29.33 12.40 34.07
N SER A 412 -29.38 13.47 33.29
CA SER A 412 -29.65 14.80 33.82
C SER A 412 -30.36 15.66 32.79
N GLY A 413 -31.70 15.68 32.87
CA GLY A 413 -32.56 16.68 32.25
C GLY A 413 -33.39 16.21 31.06
N ALA A 414 -34.65 15.85 31.33
CA ALA A 414 -35.78 15.87 30.39
C ALA A 414 -35.90 14.81 29.27
N SER A 415 -35.25 13.65 29.36
CA SER A 415 -35.67 12.45 28.61
C SER A 415 -35.83 11.25 29.53
N SER A 416 -36.99 10.61 29.48
CA SER A 416 -37.45 9.56 30.39
C SER A 416 -37.01 8.15 29.98
N ASP A 417 -35.95 8.01 29.19
CA ASP A 417 -35.51 6.71 28.65
C ASP A 417 -34.08 6.35 29.09
N PRO A 418 -33.90 5.43 30.05
CA PRO A 418 -32.58 4.95 30.50
C PRO A 418 -31.83 4.11 29.43
N SER A 419 -32.39 3.96 28.23
CA SER A 419 -31.83 3.26 27.07
C SER A 419 -31.30 4.18 25.96
N ALA A 420 -31.40 5.51 26.09
CA ALA A 420 -30.91 6.44 25.08
C ALA A 420 -29.37 6.45 25.02
N LEU A 421 -28.82 5.90 23.94
CA LEU A 421 -27.38 5.78 23.69
C LEU A 421 -26.94 6.89 22.75
N CYS A 422 -26.07 7.80 23.22
CA CYS A 422 -25.43 8.77 22.35
C CYS A 422 -24.37 8.07 21.50
N SER A 423 -24.60 8.05 20.19
CA SER A 423 -23.74 7.37 19.23
C SER A 423 -22.87 8.42 18.52
N PHE A 424 -21.54 8.30 18.61
CA PHE A 424 -20.60 9.25 18.00
C PHE A 424 -19.40 8.57 17.35
N ILE A 425 -18.74 9.32 16.48
CA ILE A 425 -17.45 8.98 15.87
C ILE A 425 -16.43 10.07 16.16
N GLU A 426 -15.17 9.68 16.35
CA GLU A 426 -14.04 10.61 16.42
C GLU A 426 -13.26 10.52 15.12
N TYR A 427 -13.14 11.63 14.43
CA TYR A 427 -12.38 11.75 13.18
C TYR A 427 -11.51 13.00 13.26
N ARG A 428 -10.20 12.84 13.06
CA ARG A 428 -9.19 13.91 13.14
C ARG A 428 -9.37 14.82 14.37
N CYS A 429 -9.45 14.20 15.54
CA CYS A 429 -9.63 14.88 16.84
C CYS A 429 -10.95 15.68 16.98
N THR A 430 -11.93 15.46 16.09
CA THR A 430 -13.27 16.07 16.18
C THR A 430 -14.31 14.99 16.41
N ARG A 431 -15.19 15.21 17.38
CA ARG A 431 -16.33 14.33 17.66
C ARG A 431 -17.52 14.73 16.80
N TYR A 432 -18.06 13.77 16.07
CA TYR A 432 -19.32 13.89 15.34
C TYR A 432 -20.38 13.03 16.03
N VAL A 433 -21.44 13.69 16.50
CA VAL A 433 -22.56 13.02 17.17
C VAL A 433 -23.64 12.75 16.15
N LEU A 434 -24.23 11.56 16.20
CA LEU A 434 -25.37 11.18 15.38
C LEU A 434 -26.65 11.74 16.02
N ASP A 435 -27.37 12.58 15.27
CA ASP A 435 -28.75 12.90 15.62
C ASP A 435 -29.66 11.77 15.12
N GLU A 436 -30.27 11.02 16.03
CA GLU A 436 -31.11 9.86 15.72
C GLU A 436 -32.37 10.24 14.91
N ARG A 437 -32.85 11.48 15.02
CA ARG A 437 -34.07 11.93 14.33
C ARG A 437 -33.81 12.25 12.88
N THR A 438 -32.68 12.88 12.59
CA THR A 438 -32.29 13.28 11.23
C THR A 438 -31.43 12.22 10.55
N GLY A 439 -30.80 11.33 11.32
CA GLY A 439 -29.82 10.37 10.83
C GLY A 439 -28.51 11.02 10.37
N VAL A 440 -28.27 12.27 10.79
CA VAL A 440 -27.17 13.12 10.31
C VAL A 440 -26.09 13.23 11.39
N PHE A 441 -24.85 12.91 11.05
CA PHE A 441 -23.67 13.25 11.85
C PHE A 441 -23.36 14.74 11.78
N GLN A 442 -23.27 15.39 12.94
CA GLN A 442 -22.86 16.79 13.05
C GLN A 442 -21.85 16.97 14.19
N SER A 443 -20.91 17.89 14.00
CA SER A 443 -20.10 18.39 15.11
C SER A 443 -20.98 19.29 15.96
N HIS A 444 -21.04 19.03 17.27
CA HIS A 444 -21.84 19.86 18.17
C HIS A 444 -21.04 21.08 18.61
N LEU A 445 -21.60 22.28 18.40
CA LEU A 445 -21.00 23.54 18.82
C LEU A 445 -21.95 24.23 19.82
N PHE A 446 -21.47 24.54 21.02
CA PHE A 446 -22.24 25.32 21.98
C PHE A 446 -21.98 26.81 21.77
N SER A 447 -23.05 27.57 21.56
CA SER A 447 -22.95 29.03 21.52
C SER A 447 -22.79 29.57 22.94
N LEU A 448 -21.66 30.22 23.20
CA LEU A 448 -21.37 30.90 24.47
C LEU A 448 -21.91 32.34 24.50
N GLY A 449 -22.43 32.81 23.37
CA GLY A 449 -22.82 34.20 23.13
C GLY A 449 -21.96 34.85 22.05
N SER A 450 -22.55 35.74 21.25
CA SER A 450 -21.84 36.43 20.15
C SER A 450 -21.24 37.77 20.57
N ASN A 451 -21.69 38.32 21.71
CA ASN A 451 -21.37 39.67 22.16
C ASN A 451 -20.62 39.63 23.50
N HIS A 452 -19.80 40.66 23.79
CA HIS A 452 -19.08 40.73 25.06
C HIS A 452 -20.01 40.59 26.28
N ARG A 453 -21.17 41.26 26.28
CA ARG A 453 -22.16 41.15 27.37
C ARG A 453 -22.65 39.72 27.62
N GLU A 454 -22.84 38.92 26.58
CA GLU A 454 -23.31 37.53 26.72
C GLU A 454 -22.20 36.62 27.27
N LEU A 455 -20.96 36.81 26.82
CA LEU A 455 -19.80 36.10 27.38
C LEU A 455 -19.61 36.47 28.87
N LEU A 456 -19.79 37.74 29.23
CA LEU A 456 -19.72 38.18 30.62
C LEU A 456 -20.86 37.67 31.50
N ALA A 457 -22.02 37.32 30.93
CA ALA A 457 -23.11 36.69 31.67
C ALA A 457 -22.71 35.30 32.22
N ASN A 458 -21.75 34.62 31.57
CA ASN A 458 -21.25 33.31 31.98
C ASN A 458 -20.22 33.35 33.13
N ARG A 459 -19.92 34.53 33.71
CA ARG A 459 -18.99 34.71 34.85
C ARG A 459 -19.31 33.82 36.08
N GLY A 460 -20.56 33.35 36.20
CA GLY A 460 -21.01 32.48 37.27
C GLY A 460 -20.43 31.07 37.24
N GLY A 461 -19.84 30.63 36.12
CA GLY A 461 -19.44 29.24 35.90
C GLY A 461 -20.63 28.33 35.55
N LEU A 462 -20.35 27.10 35.11
CA LEU A 462 -21.37 26.13 34.74
C LEU A 462 -21.92 25.37 35.96
N CYS A 463 -23.14 24.85 35.83
CA CYS A 463 -23.62 23.81 36.72
C CYS A 463 -22.92 22.47 36.40
N SER A 464 -22.63 21.63 37.40
CA SER A 464 -22.00 20.32 37.16
C SER A 464 -22.81 19.44 36.20
N ALA A 465 -24.14 19.50 36.26
CA ALA A 465 -25.02 18.76 35.34
C ALA A 465 -24.89 19.25 33.89
N GLU A 466 -24.78 20.57 33.69
CA GLU A 466 -24.59 21.16 32.37
C GLU A 466 -23.19 20.85 31.82
N ALA A 467 -22.16 20.87 32.67
CA ALA A 467 -20.81 20.51 32.28
C ALA A 467 -20.73 19.03 31.83
N MET A 468 -21.38 18.13 32.55
CA MET A 468 -21.50 16.71 32.14
C MET A 468 -22.26 16.56 30.82
N HIS A 469 -23.34 17.31 30.63
CA HIS A 469 -24.09 17.30 29.39
C HIS A 469 -23.22 17.75 28.21
N ARG A 470 -22.54 18.91 28.31
CA ARG A 470 -21.63 19.42 27.26
C ARG A 470 -20.47 18.45 26.99
N GLY A 471 -19.88 17.87 28.04
CA GLY A 471 -18.79 16.90 27.95
C GLY A 471 -19.20 15.61 27.23
N SER A 472 -20.45 15.16 27.39
CA SER A 472 -20.96 13.98 26.67
C SER A 472 -21.04 14.21 25.15
N HIS A 473 -21.39 15.42 24.72
CA HIS A 473 -21.55 15.77 23.29
C HIS A 473 -20.24 16.17 22.60
N ILE A 474 -19.37 16.95 23.26
CA ILE A 474 -18.09 17.40 22.67
C ILE A 474 -16.97 16.38 22.87
N GLY A 475 -16.93 15.73 24.04
CA GLY A 475 -15.79 14.93 24.48
C GLY A 475 -14.84 15.70 25.40
N GLU A 476 -13.80 15.00 25.81
CA GLU A 476 -12.73 15.53 26.66
C GLU A 476 -11.87 16.52 25.88
N ASN A 477 -11.38 17.57 26.53
CA ASN A 477 -10.35 18.48 26.00
C ASN A 477 -8.97 17.81 26.02
N PHE A 478 -8.81 16.72 25.26
CA PHE A 478 -7.58 15.95 25.20
C PHE A 478 -7.31 15.40 23.80
N ILE A 479 -6.13 15.72 23.26
CA ILE A 479 -5.70 15.28 21.93
C ILE A 479 -5.08 13.90 22.04
N ARG A 480 -5.84 12.85 21.71
CA ARG A 480 -5.35 11.46 21.70
C ARG A 480 -4.58 11.18 20.41
N VAL A 481 -3.29 10.88 20.52
CA VAL A 481 -2.45 10.50 19.36
C VAL A 481 -2.24 8.99 19.37
N ALA A 482 -2.91 8.29 18.45
CA ALA A 482 -2.77 6.85 18.31
C ALA A 482 -1.46 6.50 17.59
N VAL A 483 -0.52 5.89 18.31
CA VAL A 483 0.75 5.37 17.74
C VAL A 483 0.59 3.87 17.51
N PRO A 484 0.85 3.34 16.31
CA PRO A 484 0.78 1.91 16.03
C PRO A 484 1.86 1.14 16.80
N SER A 485 1.55 -0.12 17.15
CA SER A 485 2.56 -1.01 17.75
C SER A 485 3.71 -1.30 16.76
N ALA A 486 4.93 -1.46 17.27
CA ALA A 486 6.11 -1.75 16.45
C ALA A 486 5.96 -2.88 15.40
N PRO A 487 5.41 -4.07 15.72
CA PRO A 487 5.24 -5.13 14.72
C PRO A 487 4.21 -4.77 13.64
N LEU A 488 3.14 -4.06 14.00
CA LEU A 488 2.14 -3.59 13.04
C LEU A 488 2.73 -2.53 12.10
N ALA A 489 3.52 -1.60 12.63
CA ALA A 489 4.20 -0.59 11.83
C ALA A 489 5.21 -1.21 10.85
N LEU A 490 5.93 -2.26 11.28
CA LEU A 490 6.83 -3.01 10.41
C LEU A 490 6.08 -3.76 9.30
N LEU A 491 4.98 -4.43 9.64
CA LEU A 491 4.15 -5.13 8.66
C LEU A 491 3.58 -4.16 7.61
N GLN A 492 3.08 -3.00 8.05
CA GLN A 492 2.61 -1.94 7.15
C GLN A 492 3.71 -1.43 6.21
N GLU A 493 4.96 -1.38 6.68
CA GLU A 493 6.09 -0.95 5.86
C GLU A 493 6.46 -1.99 4.78
N PHE A 494 6.42 -3.29 5.09
CA PHE A 494 6.67 -4.35 4.11
C PHE A 494 5.63 -4.37 2.98
N PHE A 495 4.39 -4.00 3.29
CA PHE A 495 3.34 -3.78 2.31
C PHE A 495 3.42 -2.38 1.69
N SER A 496 4.57 -1.73 1.64
CA SER A 496 4.77 -0.52 0.84
C SER A 496 5.25 -0.87 -0.56
N PHE A 497 4.91 -0.04 -1.55
CA PHE A 497 5.23 -0.27 -2.96
C PHE A 497 6.72 -0.52 -3.20
N PHE A 498 7.57 0.28 -2.54
CA PHE A 498 9.03 0.16 -2.66
C PHE A 498 9.56 -1.18 -2.13
N TYR A 499 9.08 -1.63 -0.98
CA TYR A 499 9.49 -2.91 -0.38
C TYR A 499 8.95 -4.10 -1.18
N LEU A 500 7.72 -4.00 -1.68
CA LEU A 500 7.16 -5.00 -2.58
C LEU A 500 8.04 -5.17 -3.84
N TYR A 501 8.44 -4.06 -4.47
CA TYR A 501 9.36 -4.09 -5.61
C TYR A 501 10.69 -4.77 -5.26
N GLN A 502 11.31 -4.40 -4.14
CA GLN A 502 12.58 -5.00 -3.71
C GLN A 502 12.46 -6.51 -3.44
N LEU A 503 11.36 -6.96 -2.83
CA LEU A 503 11.06 -8.37 -2.61
C LEU A 503 10.86 -9.11 -3.94
N MET A 504 10.21 -8.50 -4.93
CA MET A 504 10.05 -9.10 -6.25
C MET A 504 11.38 -9.25 -6.98
N CYS A 505 12.27 -8.25 -6.91
CA CYS A 505 13.63 -8.38 -7.43
C CYS A 505 14.42 -9.46 -6.71
N MET A 506 14.29 -9.58 -5.38
CA MET A 506 14.95 -10.62 -4.59
C MET A 506 14.60 -12.03 -5.08
N TRP A 507 13.33 -12.30 -5.42
CA TRP A 507 12.91 -13.58 -6.00
C TRP A 507 13.62 -13.93 -7.30
N VAL A 508 13.90 -12.92 -8.15
CA VAL A 508 14.66 -13.11 -9.39
C VAL A 508 16.09 -13.56 -9.10
N TRP A 509 16.76 -12.91 -8.14
CA TRP A 509 18.12 -13.29 -7.73
C TRP A 509 18.19 -14.72 -7.17
N PHE A 510 17.17 -15.13 -6.41
CA PHE A 510 17.07 -16.50 -5.90
C PHE A 510 16.90 -17.53 -7.02
N TYR A 511 16.17 -17.20 -8.09
CA TYR A 511 15.96 -18.12 -9.21
C TYR A 511 17.20 -18.27 -10.10
N PHE A 512 17.97 -17.20 -10.34
CA PHE A 512 19.15 -17.23 -11.24
C PHE A 512 20.45 -17.77 -10.60
N ASN A 513 20.36 -18.58 -9.56
CA ASN A 513 21.52 -19.13 -8.83
C ASN A 513 22.45 -18.09 -8.18
N TYR A 514 21.98 -16.86 -7.96
CA TYR A 514 22.72 -15.80 -7.28
C TYR A 514 22.23 -15.62 -5.84
N TYR A 515 21.99 -16.72 -5.13
CA TYR A 515 21.45 -16.70 -3.75
C TYR A 515 22.30 -15.89 -2.77
N LYS A 516 23.62 -15.81 -2.98
CA LYS A 516 24.51 -14.95 -2.17
C LYS A 516 24.12 -13.48 -2.28
N MET A 517 23.85 -13.00 -3.50
CA MET A 517 23.38 -11.63 -3.72
C MET A 517 21.96 -11.44 -3.19
N ALA A 518 21.10 -12.45 -3.35
CA ALA A 518 19.75 -12.43 -2.79
C ALA A 518 19.75 -12.32 -1.25
N LEU A 519 20.65 -13.03 -0.56
CA LEU A 519 20.81 -12.95 0.90
C LEU A 519 21.31 -11.58 1.36
N VAL A 520 22.27 -10.98 0.64
CA VAL A 520 22.72 -9.62 0.92
C VAL A 520 21.57 -8.62 0.72
N GLN A 521 20.83 -8.73 -0.39
CA GLN A 521 19.67 -7.90 -0.68
C GLN A 521 18.59 -8.05 0.41
N PHE A 522 18.30 -9.28 0.84
CA PHE A 522 17.37 -9.55 1.94
C PHE A 522 17.83 -8.87 3.23
N GLY A 523 19.12 -8.96 3.58
CA GLY A 523 19.69 -8.24 4.71
C GLY A 523 19.47 -6.72 4.63
N VAL A 524 19.68 -6.11 3.45
CA VAL A 524 19.44 -4.68 3.21
C VAL A 524 17.95 -4.34 3.38
N ILE A 525 17.04 -5.15 2.83
CA ILE A 525 15.59 -4.97 2.97
C ILE A 525 15.19 -4.96 4.44
N ILE A 526 15.66 -5.94 5.22
CA ILE A 526 15.33 -6.05 6.65
C ILE A 526 15.88 -4.86 7.44
N ILE A 527 17.17 -4.53 7.28
CA ILE A 527 17.82 -3.43 8.01
C ILE A 527 17.18 -2.08 7.69
N SER A 528 16.91 -1.81 6.41
CA SER A 528 16.28 -0.55 5.98
C SER A 528 14.86 -0.41 6.52
N ALA A 529 14.07 -1.50 6.53
CA ALA A 529 12.73 -1.51 7.12
C ALA A 529 12.77 -1.18 8.62
N PHE A 530 13.67 -1.82 9.37
CA PHE A 530 13.83 -1.56 10.80
C PHE A 530 14.24 -0.12 11.10
N ILE A 531 15.24 0.42 10.40
CA ILE A 531 15.70 1.81 10.59
C ILE A 531 14.56 2.77 10.28
N LYS A 532 13.85 2.58 9.17
CA LYS A 532 12.75 3.45 8.75
C LYS A 532 11.61 3.45 9.77
N VAL A 533 11.19 2.27 10.24
CA VAL A 533 10.14 2.13 11.25
C VAL A 533 10.59 2.69 12.59
N ALA A 534 11.84 2.50 13.00
CA ALA A 534 12.38 3.08 14.23
C ALA A 534 12.37 4.61 14.21
N ILE A 535 12.77 5.23 13.09
CA ILE A 535 12.72 6.69 12.91
C ILE A 535 11.26 7.18 12.95
N ARG A 536 10.37 6.50 12.22
CA ARG A 536 8.94 6.81 12.19
C ARG A 536 8.30 6.76 13.58
N LEU A 537 8.47 5.66 14.31
CA LEU A 537 7.91 5.49 15.65
C LEU A 537 8.48 6.50 16.64
N ARG A 538 9.79 6.81 16.58
CA ARG A 538 10.38 7.86 17.42
C ARG A 538 9.75 9.23 17.15
N SER A 539 9.50 9.55 15.88
CA SER A 539 8.83 10.79 15.49
C SER A 539 7.38 10.83 16.01
N GLU A 540 6.61 9.76 15.77
CA GLU A 540 5.22 9.64 16.22
C GLU A 540 5.10 9.69 17.76
N HIS A 541 6.03 9.06 18.49
CA HIS A 541 6.09 9.15 19.96
C HIS A 541 6.46 10.55 20.46
N LYS A 542 7.34 11.27 19.77
CA LYS A 542 7.67 12.67 20.11
C LYS A 542 6.45 13.56 19.94
N VAL A 543 5.73 13.42 18.82
CA VAL A 543 4.46 14.14 18.58
C VAL A 543 3.43 13.77 19.65
N LYS A 544 3.29 12.48 20.00
CA LYS A 544 2.41 12.03 21.07
C LYS A 544 2.73 12.72 22.39
N SER A 545 3.99 12.80 22.79
CA SER A 545 4.38 13.45 24.06
C SER A 545 4.14 14.96 24.09
N LEU A 546 4.14 15.62 22.92
CA LEU A 546 3.85 17.05 22.80
C LEU A 546 2.35 17.33 22.79
N ALA A 547 1.56 16.44 22.18
CA ALA A 547 0.11 16.59 22.07
C ALA A 547 -0.64 16.12 23.33
N GLU A 548 -0.18 15.04 23.97
CA GLU A 548 -0.80 14.46 25.16
C GLU A 548 -0.27 15.14 26.44
N HIS A 549 -0.66 16.39 26.66
CA HIS A 549 -0.37 17.11 27.89
C HIS A 549 -1.63 17.20 28.77
N LYS A 550 -1.50 16.86 30.06
CA LYS A 550 -2.55 17.00 31.07
C LYS A 550 -2.01 17.78 32.25
N SER A 551 -2.78 18.74 32.73
CA SER A 551 -2.48 19.49 33.94
C SER A 551 -3.73 19.63 34.80
N GLU A 552 -3.56 20.07 36.03
CA GLU A 552 -4.69 20.41 36.91
C GLU A 552 -4.97 21.91 36.80
N CYS A 553 -6.24 22.28 36.70
CA CYS A 553 -6.69 23.66 36.74
C CYS A 553 -7.81 23.83 37.76
N ARG A 554 -8.04 25.07 38.20
CA ARG A 554 -9.18 25.41 39.06
C ARG A 554 -10.28 26.01 38.22
N ALA A 555 -11.42 25.34 38.12
CA ALA A 555 -12.59 25.86 37.44
C ALA A 555 -13.73 26.17 38.43
N ARG A 556 -14.64 27.05 38.02
CA ARG A 556 -15.81 27.42 38.78
C ARG A 556 -17.01 26.61 38.30
N ARG A 557 -17.47 25.65 39.12
CA ARG A 557 -18.69 24.87 38.88
C ARG A 557 -19.63 24.96 40.09
N ASP A 558 -20.93 25.04 39.85
CA ASP A 558 -21.97 25.25 40.88
C ASP A 558 -21.65 26.45 41.81
N GLY A 559 -21.02 27.49 41.25
CA GLY A 559 -20.60 28.69 41.97
C GLY A 559 -19.36 28.54 42.86
N GLN A 560 -18.81 27.32 43.01
CA GLN A 560 -17.63 27.01 43.82
C GLN A 560 -16.39 26.75 42.96
N TRP A 561 -15.21 27.04 43.51
CA TRP A 561 -13.93 26.73 42.86
C TRP A 561 -13.53 25.29 43.17
N ILE A 562 -13.43 24.47 42.13
CA ILE A 562 -13.02 23.07 42.22
C ILE A 562 -11.75 22.83 41.38
N THR A 563 -10.87 21.96 41.85
CA THR A 563 -9.71 21.52 41.07
C THR A 563 -10.12 20.35 40.18
N LEU A 564 -9.88 20.47 38.88
CA LEU A 564 -10.22 19.45 37.88
C LEU A 564 -9.09 19.30 36.85
N ASN A 565 -9.10 18.20 36.11
CA ASN A 565 -8.11 17.95 35.07
C ASN A 565 -8.43 18.81 33.84
N THR A 566 -7.43 19.42 33.20
CA THR A 566 -7.66 20.21 31.97
C THR A 566 -8.34 19.43 30.85
N ALA A 567 -8.26 18.10 30.88
CA ALA A 567 -9.00 17.21 29.98
C ALA A 567 -10.53 17.23 30.19
N ASP A 568 -11.01 17.57 31.38
CA ASP A 568 -12.44 17.59 31.74
C ASP A 568 -13.09 18.97 31.54
N LEU A 569 -12.33 19.94 31.02
CA LEU A 569 -12.84 21.28 30.70
C LEU A 569 -13.80 21.21 29.51
N VAL A 570 -14.91 21.92 29.63
CA VAL A 570 -15.89 22.07 28.55
C VAL A 570 -16.07 23.55 28.22
N PRO A 571 -16.49 23.89 26.98
CA PRO A 571 -16.73 25.28 26.60
C PRO A 571 -17.69 25.97 27.58
N GLY A 572 -17.26 27.10 28.13
CA GLY A 572 -18.00 27.91 29.11
C GLY A 572 -17.59 27.72 30.56
N ASP A 573 -16.77 26.71 30.88
CA ASP A 573 -16.16 26.60 32.21
C ASP A 573 -15.31 27.84 32.49
N VAL A 574 -15.49 28.42 33.68
CA VAL A 574 -14.67 29.58 34.09
C VAL A 574 -13.44 29.08 34.84
N VAL A 575 -12.24 29.34 34.32
CA VAL A 575 -10.96 28.82 34.86
C VAL A 575 -10.15 29.95 35.51
N ALA A 576 -9.60 29.69 36.69
CA ALA A 576 -8.68 30.60 37.37
C ALA A 576 -7.24 30.39 36.87
N VAL A 577 -6.57 31.49 36.52
CA VAL A 577 -5.21 31.47 35.96
C VAL A 577 -4.19 31.96 36.97
N GLN A 578 -3.04 31.26 37.03
CA GLN A 578 -1.91 31.60 37.89
C GLN A 578 -0.65 31.87 37.07
N ALA A 579 0.26 32.68 37.62
CA ALA A 579 1.57 32.89 37.02
C ALA A 579 2.35 31.57 36.98
N GLY A 580 3.01 31.28 35.85
CA GLY A 580 3.72 30.04 35.57
C GLY A 580 2.86 28.90 35.05
N MET A 581 1.54 29.10 34.86
CA MET A 581 0.63 28.11 34.30
C MET A 581 0.66 28.13 32.76
N ASP A 582 0.64 26.94 32.16
CA ASP A 582 0.43 26.76 30.73
C ASP A 582 -1.08 26.70 30.44
N VAL A 583 -1.55 27.47 29.47
CA VAL A 583 -2.97 27.54 29.11
C VAL A 583 -3.32 26.38 28.18
N MET A 584 -4.32 25.58 28.55
CA MET A 584 -4.68 24.34 27.84
C MET A 584 -5.94 24.44 26.98
N CYS A 585 -6.62 25.58 26.98
CA CYS A 585 -7.81 25.83 26.17
C CYS A 585 -7.79 27.27 25.65
N ASP A 586 -8.39 27.49 24.48
CA ASP A 586 -8.65 28.84 24.00
C ASP A 586 -9.76 29.44 24.86
N GLY A 587 -9.58 30.70 25.28
CA GLY A 587 -10.54 31.36 26.14
C GLY A 587 -10.43 32.88 26.11
N CYS A 588 -11.37 33.54 26.76
CA CYS A 588 -11.38 35.00 26.88
C CYS A 588 -11.25 35.47 28.32
N VAL A 589 -10.57 36.59 28.54
CA VAL A 589 -10.34 37.14 29.88
C VAL A 589 -11.61 37.83 30.38
N LEU A 590 -12.23 37.28 31.42
CA LEU A 590 -13.44 37.86 32.04
C LEU A 590 -13.13 38.91 33.10
N GLN A 591 -12.06 38.69 33.88
CA GLN A 591 -11.66 39.53 35.00
C GLN A 591 -10.13 39.48 35.21
N GLY A 592 -9.55 40.61 35.58
CA GLY A 592 -8.11 40.75 35.81
C GLY A 592 -7.30 40.97 34.54
N GLU A 593 -6.01 41.17 34.70
CA GLU A 593 -5.06 41.34 33.59
C GLU A 593 -4.02 40.21 33.61
N VAL A 594 -3.63 39.75 32.42
CA VAL A 594 -2.69 38.64 32.27
C VAL A 594 -1.63 39.02 31.25
N VAL A 595 -0.38 38.68 31.53
CA VAL A 595 0.73 38.78 30.58
C VAL A 595 1.10 37.37 30.13
N VAL A 596 0.98 37.11 28.84
CA VAL A 596 1.20 35.79 28.25
C VAL A 596 2.36 35.79 27.26
N ASP A 597 3.09 34.69 27.25
CA ASP A 597 4.08 34.35 26.24
C ASP A 597 3.41 33.55 25.12
N GLU A 598 3.27 34.17 23.94
CA GLU A 598 2.71 33.57 22.74
C GLU A 598 3.79 33.02 21.78
N SER A 599 5.07 32.98 22.21
CA SER A 599 6.20 32.58 21.35
C SER A 599 6.05 31.18 20.76
N SER A 600 5.35 30.27 21.45
CA SER A 600 5.05 28.92 20.96
C SER A 600 4.11 28.90 19.76
N LEU A 601 3.23 29.91 19.62
CA LEU A 601 2.19 29.97 18.60
C LEU A 601 2.52 30.98 17.48
N THR A 602 3.07 32.15 17.83
CA THR A 602 3.37 33.24 16.89
C THR A 602 4.84 33.28 16.46
N GLY A 603 5.74 32.67 17.24
CA GLY A 603 7.19 32.80 17.06
C GLY A 603 7.75 34.14 17.55
N GLU A 604 6.93 35.04 18.09
CA GLU A 604 7.36 36.31 18.66
C GLU A 604 7.72 36.13 20.13
N ALA A 605 8.97 36.44 20.50
CA ALA A 605 9.47 36.25 21.87
C ALA A 605 8.96 37.32 22.87
N MET A 606 8.27 38.36 22.40
CA MET A 606 7.82 39.46 23.25
C MET A 606 6.50 39.10 23.95
N PRO A 607 6.42 39.24 25.28
CA PRO A 607 5.20 38.94 26.00
C PRO A 607 4.09 39.95 25.69
N VAL A 608 2.85 39.46 25.57
CA VAL A 608 1.68 40.26 25.19
C VAL A 608 0.76 40.40 26.42
N ARG A 609 0.36 41.63 26.72
CA ARG A 609 -0.62 41.94 27.77
C ARG A 609 -2.04 41.73 27.24
N LYS A 610 -2.85 41.02 28.02
CA LYS A 610 -4.26 40.72 27.77
C LYS A 610 -5.14 41.43 28.78
N LEU A 611 -6.21 42.05 28.28
CA LEU A 611 -7.15 42.86 29.07
C LEU A 611 -8.46 42.10 29.28
N PRO A 612 -9.24 42.41 30.34
CA PRO A 612 -10.55 41.81 30.54
C PRO A 612 -11.58 42.39 29.58
N LEU A 613 -12.58 41.58 29.24
CA LEU A 613 -13.76 41.98 28.48
C LEU A 613 -14.49 43.14 29.18
N LYS A 614 -14.86 44.14 28.40
CA LYS A 614 -15.70 45.27 28.83
C LYS A 614 -17.17 44.94 28.62
N GLU A 615 -18.04 45.53 29.45
CA GLU A 615 -19.50 45.38 29.35
C GLU A 615 -20.06 46.19 28.19
N ASP A 616 -19.73 45.76 26.97
CA ASP A 616 -20.19 46.38 25.73
C ASP A 616 -21.04 45.37 24.91
N THR A 617 -21.79 45.86 23.93
CA THR A 617 -22.56 45.01 22.99
C THR A 617 -21.81 44.72 21.70
N ILE A 618 -20.49 44.94 21.70
CA ILE A 618 -19.63 44.71 20.53
C ILE A 618 -19.54 43.19 20.27
N PRO A 619 -19.64 42.75 19.01
CA PRO A 619 -19.44 41.35 18.66
C PRO A 619 -18.01 40.91 19.00
N TYR A 620 -17.88 39.74 19.60
CA TYR A 620 -16.59 39.19 19.96
C TYR A 620 -15.92 38.53 18.76
N GLU A 621 -14.74 39.01 18.37
CA GLU A 621 -13.96 38.47 17.27
C GLU A 621 -12.54 38.11 17.72
N ALA A 622 -12.30 36.83 18.01
CA ALA A 622 -11.03 36.35 18.58
C ALA A 622 -9.80 36.64 17.70
N ALA A 623 -9.95 36.63 16.38
CA ALA A 623 -8.86 36.82 15.41
C ALA A 623 -8.60 38.30 15.03
N GLY A 624 -9.56 39.19 15.30
CA GLY A 624 -9.50 40.59 14.94
C GLY A 624 -9.25 41.48 16.16
N ALA A 625 -10.16 42.44 16.36
CA ALA A 625 -10.11 43.37 17.50
C ALA A 625 -10.17 42.68 18.87
N GLY A 626 -10.68 41.44 18.93
CA GLY A 626 -10.79 40.65 20.15
C GLY A 626 -9.51 39.93 20.59
N LYS A 627 -8.43 39.95 19.80
CA LYS A 627 -7.16 39.27 20.15
C LYS A 627 -6.57 39.73 21.49
N ILE A 628 -6.82 40.98 21.88
CA ILE A 628 -6.35 41.57 23.14
C ILE A 628 -7.06 40.99 24.38
N TYR A 629 -8.27 40.44 24.18
CA TYR A 629 -9.07 39.80 25.24
C TYR A 629 -8.97 38.27 25.22
N SER A 630 -8.28 37.70 24.22
CA SER A 630 -8.24 36.26 23.95
C SER A 630 -6.90 35.67 24.38
N VAL A 631 -6.94 34.52 25.05
CA VAL A 631 -5.77 33.71 25.40
C VAL A 631 -5.89 32.38 24.68
N PHE A 632 -4.79 31.92 24.08
CA PHE A 632 -4.77 30.73 23.25
C PHE A 632 -4.14 29.55 23.99
N ALA A 633 -4.61 28.34 23.68
CA ALA A 633 -4.02 27.09 24.15
C ALA A 633 -2.55 26.97 23.70
N GLY A 634 -1.69 26.48 24.57
CA GLY A 634 -0.24 26.35 24.35
C GLY A 634 0.58 27.61 24.68
N THR A 635 -0.06 28.69 25.13
CA THR A 635 0.63 29.89 25.63
C THR A 635 0.96 29.76 27.12
N ARG A 636 2.04 30.42 27.57
CA ARG A 636 2.47 30.39 28.97
C ARG A 636 2.16 31.69 29.67
N VAL A 637 1.58 31.62 30.85
CA VAL A 637 1.25 32.81 31.64
C VAL A 637 2.45 33.24 32.47
N LEU A 638 2.96 34.45 32.23
CA LEU A 638 4.11 34.99 32.94
C LEU A 638 3.71 35.74 34.20
N GLN A 639 2.65 36.56 34.10
CA GLN A 639 2.18 37.39 35.21
C GLN A 639 0.65 37.51 35.19
N CYS A 640 0.06 37.52 36.39
CA CYS A 640 -1.36 37.70 36.62
C CYS A 640 -1.58 38.85 37.61
N THR A 641 -2.49 39.78 37.29
CA THR A 641 -2.93 40.84 38.21
C THR A 641 -4.43 40.73 38.44
N GLY A 642 -4.84 40.49 39.68
CA GLY A 642 -6.27 40.48 40.05
C GLY A 642 -6.88 41.88 39.99
N SER A 643 -8.20 41.97 39.79
CA SER A 643 -8.91 43.25 39.86
C SER A 643 -8.77 43.87 41.25
N LEU A 644 -8.35 45.15 41.30
CA LEU A 644 -8.06 45.92 42.52
C LEU A 644 -9.25 46.08 43.50
N ALA A 645 -10.46 45.65 43.13
CA ALA A 645 -11.68 45.89 43.91
C ALA A 645 -12.00 44.83 45.00
N ALA A 646 -11.20 43.77 45.18
CA ALA A 646 -11.44 42.78 46.23
C ALA A 646 -10.14 42.27 46.87
N LEU A 647 -9.73 42.92 47.97
CA LEU A 647 -8.64 42.53 48.88
C LEU A 647 -9.03 41.31 49.75
N SER A 648 -9.45 40.20 49.14
CA SER A 648 -9.54 38.90 49.81
C SER A 648 -8.97 37.82 48.92
N SER A 649 -8.48 36.73 49.52
CA SER A 649 -7.70 35.61 48.95
C SER A 649 -8.25 34.87 47.70
N GLN A 650 -9.27 35.41 47.02
CA GLN A 650 -9.99 34.82 45.89
C GLN A 650 -9.83 35.58 44.55
N SER A 651 -9.02 36.66 44.48
CA SER A 651 -8.91 37.51 43.29
C SER A 651 -7.91 36.98 42.24
N GLN A 652 -8.17 35.81 41.67
CA GLN A 652 -7.42 35.34 40.51
C GLN A 652 -8.09 35.78 39.20
N PRO A 653 -7.32 36.12 38.15
CA PRO A 653 -7.90 36.38 36.85
C PRO A 653 -8.61 35.12 36.34
N THR A 654 -9.76 35.32 35.70
CA THR A 654 -10.64 34.25 35.25
C THR A 654 -10.77 34.25 33.73
N LEU A 655 -10.57 33.09 33.11
CA LEU A 655 -10.84 32.83 31.70
C LEU A 655 -12.20 32.14 31.55
N LEU A 656 -12.91 32.42 30.46
CA LEU A 656 -14.07 31.66 29.98
C LEU A 656 -13.66 30.73 28.84
#